data_AF-A0A933CKI5-F1
#
_entry.id   AF-A0A933CKI5-F1
#
_cell.length_a   1.000
_cell.length_b   1.000
_cell.length_c   1.000
_cell.angle_alpha   90.00
_cell.angle_beta   90.00
_cell.angle_gamma   90.00
#
_symmetry.space_group_name_H-M   'P 1'
#
loop_
_entity.id
_entity.type
_entity.pdbx_description
1 polymer ?
#
loop_
_entity_poly.entity_id
_entity_poly.type
_entity_poly.pdbx_seq_one_letter_code
_entity_poly.pdbx_strand_id
1 'polypeptide(L)'
;MATTEHTINDALAAVLRETRRVWRSSGVVTSENTGMLKGSARRPDILIIESNVSPVAIETEVLPATTVEEEARFRLGEQVRTTGRTILSSIAVRLPPRLRTKHGAPLQSDLSNTNDIEMVLYVGNAPSSASRWPQSGWVLGNVADLSILAQSASVPPDVIDEAANHLVNGVSEAAGLLADIAATHPGAIHKISQELRQEDGEQTRRMAATILANAFVFQETLAGGPGDLANVRSLDQLRGATGNLTKSAILAEWRKILKVNYWPIFDIARRILEVIPAANTKQLIERLAETADRLLENRLMRSHDLTGAVFQRLIVDRKFLAAYYTTPSAAALLVGLALTPDRPPARGSWSNVDDVKSLRVADFACGTGTLISTAYQRVGQLHELAGGDAEALHPEMMAAGLIGCDVLPAAAHLTASMLAGAHPTIKYNQSSVLTVAYGKQRDGGVALGSLDLLDPQRKFEILSITAKVAEGMGESEKETWASLPHASFDVVIMNPPFTRATGHEGSKIGVPNPMFAAFSSDAEEQRLMGNATKWLTQGTSAHGNAGEASIFLVLADRKLKPDGMLAMVMPLSLVSGDAWEQSRALLAKNYSELIVISIAGTEGAELSFSADTDMGECLVVGHKSPKGSQRATFVILNERPQFPMLGASAAKQIRLLKRRKGLRRLEDGPVGGTPIHFGADVIGQAMSAPLPPSGGWNLARIADLALAQSAYQIATEGRVWLPSMNKADSLKIPVSTVAAIGEIGPYHADINGKTSTGGIRGPFSISPVKPDSAPTYPVLWSHDAKSQCTLSFEGDSEGHPRKGATPKEQELVEQKVEAVWNSASHCHFNRDFRFNSQSTSMQFTPRKTIGGRAWLSIRLESAEHEKALVLWANTSMGLLLHWWHANKQQSGRGSIGKLPLQTLPVLDVTALTPKQLGQAVKLFDEMSDRELLPLHEVDKDPVRQELDERFARAVLGLPMPILAAGGPLELLRMKLAREPSIRGHKS
;
A
#
# COMPACT_ATOMS: atom_id res chain seq x y z
N MET A 1 -9.95 53.28 -6.33
CA MET A 1 -10.05 52.85 -4.92
C MET A 1 -9.46 51.45 -4.82
N ALA A 2 -8.76 51.14 -3.72
CA ALA A 2 -8.30 49.77 -3.46
C ALA A 2 -9.52 48.87 -3.23
N THR A 3 -9.48 47.65 -3.74
CA THR A 3 -10.51 46.63 -3.52
C THR A 3 -10.54 46.25 -2.05
N THR A 4 -11.71 46.30 -1.42
CA THR A 4 -11.88 45.91 -0.02
C THR A 4 -11.80 44.39 0.11
N GLU A 5 -11.41 43.89 1.28
CA GLU A 5 -11.37 42.44 1.55
C GLU A 5 -12.76 41.81 1.39
N HIS A 6 -13.82 42.47 1.85
CA HIS A 6 -15.20 42.01 1.59
C HIS A 6 -15.48 41.78 0.09
N THR A 7 -15.01 42.67 -0.79
CA THR A 7 -15.21 42.52 -2.25
C THR A 7 -14.40 41.34 -2.80
N ILE A 8 -13.22 41.07 -2.23
CA ILE A 8 -12.39 39.92 -2.59
C ILE A 8 -13.04 38.62 -2.09
N ASN A 9 -13.61 38.62 -0.89
CA ASN A 9 -14.28 37.48 -0.28
C ASN A 9 -15.56 37.11 -1.04
N ASP A 10 -16.34 38.11 -1.47
CA ASP A 10 -17.48 37.92 -2.37
C ASP A 10 -17.06 37.31 -3.72
N ALA A 11 -15.97 37.79 -4.31
CA ALA A 11 -15.45 37.26 -5.56
C ALA A 11 -14.89 35.83 -5.39
N LEU A 12 -14.19 35.54 -4.30
CA LEU A 12 -13.67 34.21 -3.98
C LEU A 12 -14.82 33.22 -3.74
N ALA A 13 -15.84 33.62 -2.99
CA ALA A 13 -17.06 32.83 -2.82
C ALA A 13 -17.75 32.58 -4.16
N ALA A 14 -17.80 33.56 -5.07
CA ALA A 14 -18.35 33.37 -6.41
C ALA A 14 -17.56 32.32 -7.22
N VAL A 15 -16.22 32.35 -7.19
CA VAL A 15 -15.40 31.31 -7.85
C VAL A 15 -15.61 29.95 -7.21
N LEU A 16 -15.67 29.86 -5.88
CA LEU A 16 -15.96 28.60 -5.17
C LEU A 16 -17.35 28.03 -5.56
N ARG A 17 -18.37 28.87 -5.78
CA ARG A 17 -19.68 28.37 -6.26
C ARG A 17 -19.58 27.66 -7.61
N GLU A 18 -18.59 27.98 -8.43
CA GLU A 18 -18.40 27.38 -9.75
C GLU A 18 -17.67 26.03 -9.70
N THR A 19 -16.93 25.73 -8.62
CA THR A 19 -16.08 24.52 -8.52
C THR A 19 -16.83 23.23 -8.20
N ARG A 20 -18.06 23.32 -7.70
CA ARG A 20 -18.92 22.16 -7.39
C ARG A 20 -20.38 22.46 -7.71
N ARG A 21 -21.11 21.47 -8.20
CA ARG A 21 -22.52 21.67 -8.59
C ARG A 21 -23.40 22.04 -7.40
N VAL A 22 -23.22 21.34 -6.28
CA VAL A 22 -23.97 21.59 -5.02
C VAL A 22 -23.74 23.01 -4.51
N TRP A 23 -22.54 23.56 -4.73
CA TRP A 23 -22.15 24.89 -4.24
C TRP A 23 -22.70 26.04 -5.09
N ARG A 24 -23.18 25.78 -6.32
CA ARG A 24 -23.83 26.80 -7.17
C ARG A 24 -25.09 27.41 -6.55
N SER A 25 -25.74 26.67 -5.64
CA SER A 25 -26.90 27.15 -4.90
C SER A 25 -26.51 28.32 -3.99
N SER A 26 -27.22 29.44 -4.10
CA SER A 26 -26.87 30.70 -3.40
C SER A 26 -26.81 30.60 -1.87
N GLY A 27 -27.46 29.60 -1.27
CA GLY A 27 -27.46 29.37 0.18
C GLY A 27 -26.37 28.43 0.71
N VAL A 28 -25.57 27.80 -0.16
CA VAL A 28 -24.56 26.82 0.27
C VAL A 28 -23.22 27.48 0.57
N VAL A 29 -22.69 28.27 -0.37
CA VAL A 29 -21.49 29.08 -0.16
C VAL A 29 -21.91 30.52 0.00
N THR A 30 -21.77 31.05 1.21
CA THR A 30 -22.09 32.44 1.52
C THR A 30 -20.84 33.19 1.97
N SER A 31 -20.67 34.41 1.49
CA SER A 31 -19.65 35.32 1.98
C SER A 31 -20.28 36.30 2.95
N GLU A 32 -19.51 36.74 3.94
CA GLU A 32 -19.73 38.03 4.57
C GLU A 32 -21.14 38.18 5.21
N ASN A 33 -21.68 37.12 5.80
CA ASN A 33 -23.03 37.10 6.36
C ASN A 33 -23.05 37.26 7.89
N THR A 34 -23.49 38.43 8.37
CA THR A 34 -23.68 38.70 9.80
C THR A 34 -24.87 37.94 10.38
N GLY A 35 -24.76 37.46 11.61
CA GLY A 35 -25.85 36.79 12.33
C GLY A 35 -26.04 35.30 11.99
N MET A 36 -25.18 34.73 11.15
CA MET A 36 -25.23 33.29 10.82
C MET A 36 -24.75 32.38 11.95
N LEU A 37 -24.09 32.92 12.97
CA LEU A 37 -23.62 32.17 14.14
C LEU A 37 -24.54 32.39 15.34
N LYS A 38 -24.74 31.33 16.13
CA LYS A 38 -25.57 31.34 17.34
C LYS A 38 -24.77 31.95 18.48
N GLY A 39 -25.33 32.97 19.14
CA GLY A 39 -24.70 33.61 20.30
C GLY A 39 -23.43 34.42 20.01
N SER A 40 -23.04 34.58 18.73
CA SER A 40 -21.85 35.31 18.28
C SER A 40 -22.27 36.37 17.25
N ALA A 41 -21.78 37.60 17.42
CA ALA A 41 -21.93 38.68 16.43
C ALA A 41 -20.82 38.65 15.36
N ARG A 42 -19.87 37.71 15.48
CA ARG A 42 -18.76 37.56 14.54
C ARG A 42 -19.29 37.11 13.18
N ARG A 43 -18.58 37.51 12.13
CA ARG A 43 -18.93 37.29 10.72
C ARG A 43 -17.84 36.42 10.09
N PRO A 44 -18.11 35.17 9.68
CA PRO A 44 -17.17 34.42 8.86
C PRO A 44 -17.04 35.08 7.49
N ASP A 45 -15.83 35.16 6.97
CA ASP A 45 -15.58 35.71 5.63
C ASP A 45 -16.30 34.89 4.56
N ILE A 46 -16.14 33.56 4.61
CA ILE A 46 -16.90 32.62 3.81
C ILE A 46 -17.34 31.46 4.69
N LEU A 47 -18.59 31.04 4.52
CA LEU A 47 -19.20 29.91 5.22
C LEU A 47 -19.81 28.95 4.21
N ILE A 48 -19.43 27.68 4.30
CA ILE A 48 -19.95 26.59 3.46
C ILE A 48 -20.89 25.72 4.30
N ILE A 49 -22.16 25.67 3.90
CA ILE A 49 -23.25 25.00 4.61
C ILE A 49 -23.88 23.95 3.67
N GLU A 50 -23.08 22.96 3.26
CA GLU A 50 -23.60 21.83 2.49
C GLU A 50 -24.52 20.97 3.36
N SER A 51 -25.53 20.34 2.77
CA SER A 51 -26.47 19.48 3.51
C SER A 51 -25.76 18.24 4.05
N ASN A 52 -26.11 17.81 5.27
CA ASN A 52 -25.70 16.53 5.85
C ASN A 52 -24.19 16.31 6.10
N VAL A 53 -23.35 17.35 5.97
CA VAL A 53 -21.94 17.37 6.37
C VAL A 53 -21.65 18.46 7.39
N SER A 54 -20.44 18.51 7.96
CA SER A 54 -20.02 19.57 8.86
C SER A 54 -19.87 20.91 8.11
N PRO A 55 -20.36 22.04 8.64
CA PRO A 55 -20.08 23.35 8.08
C PRO A 55 -18.58 23.66 8.13
N VAL A 56 -18.08 24.33 7.09
CA VAL A 56 -16.68 24.77 7.00
C VAL A 56 -16.63 26.29 6.92
N ALA A 57 -15.89 26.90 7.84
CA ALA A 57 -15.59 28.33 7.79
C ALA A 57 -14.27 28.56 7.05
N ILE A 58 -14.20 29.60 6.23
CA ILE A 58 -12.97 30.02 5.58
C ILE A 58 -12.77 31.49 5.98
N GLU A 59 -11.66 31.79 6.64
CA GLU A 59 -11.22 33.15 6.94
C GLU A 59 -10.07 33.51 6.00
N THR A 60 -10.06 34.76 5.58
CA THR A 60 -9.25 35.25 4.47
C THR A 60 -8.62 36.59 4.83
N GLU A 61 -7.35 36.75 4.55
CA GLU A 61 -6.68 38.04 4.77
C GLU A 61 -5.65 38.26 3.66
N VAL A 62 -5.59 39.48 3.12
CA VAL A 62 -4.57 39.82 2.12
C VAL A 62 -3.23 40.05 2.84
N LEU A 63 -2.14 39.53 2.30
CA LEU A 63 -0.80 39.67 2.89
C LEU A 63 -0.50 41.13 3.28
N PRO A 64 0.02 41.38 4.51
CA PRO A 64 0.83 40.47 5.33
C PRO A 64 0.06 39.44 6.20
N ALA A 65 -1.27 39.52 6.27
CA ALA A 65 -2.15 38.51 6.84
C ALA A 65 -1.80 38.04 8.28
N THR A 66 -1.99 38.91 9.27
CA THR A 66 -1.53 38.70 10.66
C THR A 66 -2.55 38.07 11.61
N THR A 67 -3.85 38.14 11.32
CA THR A 67 -4.93 37.69 12.23
C THR A 67 -5.67 36.45 11.74
N VAL A 68 -5.57 36.12 10.45
CA VAL A 68 -6.36 35.06 9.79
C VAL A 68 -6.28 33.67 10.44
N GLU A 69 -5.12 33.26 10.96
CA GLU A 69 -4.99 31.96 11.65
C GLU A 69 -5.77 31.94 12.97
N GLU A 70 -5.71 33.03 13.73
CA GLU A 70 -6.40 33.18 15.00
C GLU A 70 -7.92 33.22 14.77
N GLU A 71 -8.36 33.98 13.78
CA GLU A 71 -9.77 34.06 13.37
C GLU A 71 -10.31 32.69 12.96
N ALA A 72 -9.61 31.97 12.08
CA ALA A 72 -10.01 30.63 11.64
C ALA A 72 -10.10 29.67 12.83
N ARG A 73 -9.09 29.65 13.70
CA ARG A 73 -9.06 28.80 14.90
C ARG A 73 -10.23 29.08 15.84
N PHE A 74 -10.63 30.34 16.00
CA PHE A 74 -11.76 30.73 16.86
C PHE A 74 -13.13 30.34 16.32
N ARG A 75 -13.25 29.92 15.04
CA ARG A 75 -14.49 29.39 14.48
C ARG A 75 -14.85 28.01 14.99
N LEU A 76 -13.85 27.23 15.42
CA LEU A 76 -14.08 25.88 15.90
C LEU A 76 -14.99 25.90 17.14
N GLY A 77 -16.04 25.08 17.11
CA GLY A 77 -17.04 25.01 18.18
C GLY A 77 -18.19 26.02 18.07
N GLU A 78 -18.11 27.03 17.19
CA GLU A 78 -19.25 27.93 16.94
C GLU A 78 -20.38 27.16 16.22
N GLN A 79 -21.64 27.50 16.53
CA GLN A 79 -22.81 26.86 15.92
C GLN A 79 -23.45 27.76 14.86
N VAL A 80 -23.77 27.18 13.70
CA VAL A 80 -24.54 27.84 12.65
C VAL A 80 -25.99 28.03 13.11
N ARG A 81 -26.50 29.26 13.12
CA ARG A 81 -27.85 29.63 13.60
C ARG A 81 -28.96 28.92 12.83
N THR A 82 -28.84 28.83 11.51
CA THR A 82 -29.89 28.27 10.65
C THR A 82 -30.03 26.76 10.77
N THR A 83 -28.94 26.06 11.10
CA THR A 83 -28.94 24.58 11.15
C THR A 83 -28.63 24.00 12.52
N GLY A 84 -28.17 24.79 13.49
CA GLY A 84 -27.68 24.35 14.80
C GLY A 84 -26.37 23.56 14.76
N ARG A 85 -25.72 23.44 13.58
CA ARG A 85 -24.55 22.58 13.37
C ARG A 85 -23.28 23.28 13.85
N THR A 86 -22.42 22.54 14.52
CA THR A 86 -21.12 23.01 15.00
C THR A 86 -20.10 23.05 13.87
N ILE A 87 -19.28 24.11 13.80
CA ILE A 87 -18.13 24.20 12.91
C ILE A 87 -17.00 23.39 13.54
N LEU A 88 -16.66 22.26 12.92
CA LEU A 88 -15.57 21.38 13.36
C LEU A 88 -14.29 21.55 12.53
N SER A 89 -14.36 22.33 11.47
CA SER A 89 -13.23 22.62 10.60
C SER A 89 -13.29 24.03 10.05
N SER A 90 -12.12 24.67 9.98
CA SER A 90 -11.97 26.01 9.44
C SER A 90 -10.66 26.14 8.65
N ILE A 91 -10.65 27.01 7.65
CA ILE A 91 -9.48 27.20 6.77
C ILE A 91 -9.05 28.66 6.86
N ALA A 92 -7.78 28.89 7.20
CA ALA A 92 -7.16 30.19 7.06
C ALA A 92 -6.56 30.31 5.66
N VAL A 93 -6.80 31.42 4.98
CA VAL A 93 -6.37 31.67 3.60
C VAL A 93 -5.67 33.01 3.50
N ARG A 94 -4.40 33.02 3.05
CA ARG A 94 -3.71 34.26 2.72
C ARG A 94 -3.75 34.50 1.23
N LEU A 95 -4.12 35.73 0.90
CA LEU A 95 -4.35 36.18 -0.46
C LEU A 95 -3.24 37.14 -0.91
N PRO A 96 -2.82 37.09 -2.19
CA PRO A 96 -1.72 37.90 -2.68
C PRO A 96 -2.09 39.39 -2.76
N PRO A 97 -1.16 40.34 -2.44
CA PRO A 97 -1.45 41.77 -2.38
C PRO A 97 -2.04 42.38 -3.66
N ARG A 98 -1.71 41.78 -4.82
CA ARG A 98 -2.17 42.26 -6.13
C ARG A 98 -3.69 42.29 -6.28
N LEU A 99 -4.42 41.44 -5.54
CA LEU A 99 -5.89 41.38 -5.63
C LEU A 99 -6.54 42.69 -5.17
N ARG A 100 -5.90 43.48 -4.30
CA ARG A 100 -6.36 44.82 -3.89
C ARG A 100 -6.39 45.85 -5.01
N THR A 101 -5.82 45.54 -6.18
CA THR A 101 -5.79 46.42 -7.36
C THR A 101 -6.80 46.03 -8.44
N LYS A 102 -7.53 44.92 -8.26
CA LYS A 102 -8.43 44.34 -9.26
C LYS A 102 -9.89 44.41 -8.81
N HIS A 103 -10.80 44.64 -9.75
CA HIS A 103 -12.25 44.75 -9.49
C HIS A 103 -13.03 43.97 -10.54
N GLY A 104 -14.25 43.53 -10.21
CA GLY A 104 -15.16 42.88 -11.17
C GLY A 104 -14.54 41.65 -11.86
N ALA A 105 -14.79 41.52 -13.17
CA ALA A 105 -14.29 40.39 -13.97
C ALA A 105 -12.76 40.18 -13.90
N PRO A 106 -11.91 41.23 -13.94
CA PRO A 106 -10.47 41.08 -13.70
C PRO A 106 -10.09 40.44 -12.36
N LEU A 107 -10.84 40.70 -11.29
CA LEU A 107 -10.60 40.12 -9.96
C LEU A 107 -10.96 38.64 -9.96
N GLN A 108 -12.16 38.31 -10.44
CA GLN A 108 -12.63 36.93 -10.57
C GLN A 108 -11.68 36.11 -11.45
N SER A 109 -11.25 36.67 -12.58
CA SER A 109 -10.29 36.03 -13.49
C SER A 109 -8.92 35.79 -12.85
N ASP A 110 -8.42 36.65 -11.96
CA ASP A 110 -7.17 36.37 -11.24
C ASP A 110 -7.38 35.26 -10.21
N LEU A 111 -8.46 35.31 -9.44
CA LEU A 111 -8.80 34.28 -8.47
C LEU A 111 -8.98 32.90 -9.11
N SER A 112 -9.58 32.80 -10.30
CA SER A 112 -9.73 31.51 -10.99
C SER A 112 -8.41 30.93 -11.51
N ASN A 113 -7.41 31.77 -11.81
CA ASN A 113 -6.16 31.36 -12.46
C ASN A 113 -4.92 31.43 -11.55
N THR A 114 -5.06 31.98 -10.36
CA THR A 114 -3.96 32.11 -9.41
C THR A 114 -3.48 30.74 -8.92
N ASN A 115 -2.20 30.62 -8.61
CA ASN A 115 -1.58 29.44 -8.02
C ASN A 115 -0.74 29.77 -6.78
N ASP A 116 -0.92 30.97 -6.22
CA ASP A 116 -0.17 31.50 -5.08
C ASP A 116 -1.06 31.89 -3.90
N ILE A 117 -2.16 31.17 -3.68
CA ILE A 117 -2.95 31.23 -2.45
C ILE A 117 -2.31 30.32 -1.41
N GLU A 118 -2.18 30.81 -0.18
CA GLU A 118 -1.65 30.07 0.97
C GLU A 118 -2.79 29.60 1.87
N MET A 119 -2.79 28.32 2.26
CA MET A 119 -3.88 27.72 3.04
C MET A 119 -3.36 26.93 4.25
N VAL A 120 -4.12 26.99 5.35
CA VAL A 120 -3.96 26.18 6.56
C VAL A 120 -5.34 25.68 6.99
N LEU A 121 -5.45 24.40 7.33
CA LEU A 121 -6.66 23.78 7.87
C LEU A 121 -6.54 23.66 9.39
N TYR A 122 -7.62 24.00 10.09
CA TYR A 122 -7.83 23.68 11.49
C TYR A 122 -8.98 22.69 11.63
N VAL A 123 -8.80 21.66 12.46
CA VAL A 123 -9.84 20.69 12.81
C VAL A 123 -9.88 20.52 14.32
N GLY A 124 -11.09 20.54 14.89
CA GLY A 124 -11.31 20.32 16.32
C GLY A 124 -12.68 20.78 16.78
N ASN A 125 -13.06 20.40 17.99
CA ASN A 125 -14.35 20.78 18.59
C ASN A 125 -14.33 22.14 19.32
N ALA A 126 -13.14 22.70 19.57
CA ALA A 126 -12.95 24.00 20.20
C ALA A 126 -11.59 24.59 19.79
N PRO A 127 -11.36 25.91 19.98
CA PRO A 127 -10.08 26.54 19.65
C PRO A 127 -8.91 25.97 20.47
N SER A 128 -9.14 25.54 21.71
CA SER A 128 -8.10 24.97 22.60
C SER A 128 -7.63 23.58 22.18
N SER A 129 -8.45 22.82 21.48
CA SER A 129 -8.19 21.45 21.01
C SER A 129 -7.89 21.38 19.50
N ALA A 130 -7.70 22.54 18.85
CA ALA A 130 -7.51 22.64 17.42
C ALA A 130 -6.20 21.96 16.96
N SER A 131 -6.32 21.00 16.05
CA SER A 131 -5.20 20.51 15.24
C SER A 131 -4.98 21.43 14.04
N ARG A 132 -3.73 21.78 13.73
CA ARG A 132 -3.33 22.62 12.60
C ARG A 132 -2.66 21.76 11.53
N TRP A 133 -3.09 21.88 10.27
CA TRP A 133 -2.44 21.26 9.12
C TRP A 133 -2.12 22.30 8.03
N PRO A 134 -0.87 22.37 7.52
CA PRO A 134 0.32 21.65 8.00
C PRO A 134 0.65 22.03 9.46
N GLN A 135 1.52 21.28 10.14
CA GLN A 135 1.94 21.64 11.50
C GLN A 135 2.67 22.98 11.50
N SER A 136 3.45 23.24 10.44
CA SER A 136 4.16 24.51 10.25
C SER A 136 4.11 25.02 8.81
N GLY A 137 4.12 26.35 8.66
CA GLY A 137 4.06 27.00 7.34
C GLY A 137 2.67 26.94 6.70
N TRP A 138 2.63 27.15 5.38
CA TRP A 138 1.42 27.30 4.57
C TRP A 138 1.45 26.43 3.32
N VAL A 139 0.33 25.83 2.96
CA VAL A 139 0.23 25.08 1.71
C VAL A 139 -0.11 26.03 0.57
N LEU A 140 0.77 26.08 -0.44
CA LEU A 140 0.54 26.85 -1.65
C LEU A 140 -0.43 26.12 -2.60
N GLY A 141 -1.39 26.83 -3.15
CA GLY A 141 -2.35 26.29 -4.12
C GLY A 141 -3.20 27.36 -4.82
N ASN A 142 -4.30 26.90 -5.39
CA ASN A 142 -5.28 27.69 -6.11
C ASN A 142 -6.69 27.50 -5.52
N VAL A 143 -7.70 28.15 -6.11
CA VAL A 143 -9.10 28.03 -5.62
C VAL A 143 -9.66 26.62 -5.78
N ALA A 144 -9.23 25.85 -6.79
CA ALA A 144 -9.62 24.45 -6.92
C ALA A 144 -9.06 23.61 -5.75
N ASP A 145 -7.83 23.88 -5.30
CA ASP A 145 -7.25 23.25 -4.13
C ASP A 145 -8.00 23.63 -2.85
N LEU A 146 -8.38 24.90 -2.69
CA LEU A 146 -9.21 25.37 -1.58
C LEU A 146 -10.56 24.66 -1.59
N SER A 147 -11.16 24.46 -2.76
CA SER A 147 -12.42 23.72 -2.92
C SER A 147 -12.28 22.26 -2.49
N ILE A 148 -11.21 21.57 -2.90
CA ILE A 148 -10.93 20.18 -2.51
C ILE A 148 -10.69 20.08 -0.99
N LEU A 149 -9.93 21.04 -0.44
CA LEU A 149 -9.62 21.10 0.99
C LEU A 149 -10.89 21.32 1.81
N ALA A 150 -11.74 22.26 1.41
CA ALA A 150 -13.00 22.55 2.07
C ALA A 150 -14.01 21.39 1.96
N GLN A 151 -14.05 20.70 0.82
CA GLN A 151 -14.83 19.46 0.71
C GLN A 151 -14.33 18.41 1.70
N SER A 152 -13.03 18.16 1.75
CA SER A 152 -12.43 17.18 2.68
C SER A 152 -12.66 17.56 4.15
N ALA A 153 -12.58 18.85 4.46
CA ALA A 153 -12.79 19.40 5.81
C ALA A 153 -14.26 19.31 6.27
N SER A 154 -15.22 19.18 5.34
CA SER A 154 -16.64 19.02 5.69
C SER A 154 -16.95 17.65 6.31
N VAL A 155 -16.00 16.69 6.23
CA VAL A 155 -16.10 15.35 6.80
C VAL A 155 -14.91 15.11 7.75
N PRO A 156 -14.95 15.68 8.98
CA PRO A 156 -13.82 15.59 9.91
C PRO A 156 -13.56 14.14 10.36
N PRO A 157 -12.28 13.75 10.56
CA PRO A 157 -11.93 12.39 11.00
C PRO A 157 -12.65 11.91 12.26
N ASP A 158 -12.77 12.77 13.27
CA ASP A 158 -13.42 12.42 14.55
C ASP A 158 -14.88 12.00 14.36
N VAL A 159 -15.58 12.63 13.40
CA VAL A 159 -16.98 12.33 13.07
C VAL A 159 -17.08 10.95 12.40
N ILE A 160 -16.13 10.62 11.52
CA ILE A 160 -16.04 9.30 10.88
C ILE A 160 -15.76 8.23 11.94
N ASP A 161 -14.81 8.48 12.84
CA ASP A 161 -14.42 7.53 13.88
C ASP A 161 -15.56 7.28 14.88
N GLU A 162 -16.29 8.32 15.30
CA GLU A 162 -17.48 8.19 16.16
C GLU A 162 -18.57 7.34 15.49
N ALA A 163 -18.92 7.66 14.24
CA ALA A 163 -19.93 6.91 13.49
C ALA A 163 -19.49 5.46 13.23
N ALA A 164 -18.22 5.22 12.91
CA ALA A 164 -17.66 3.89 12.75
C ALA A 164 -17.74 3.09 14.05
N ASN A 165 -17.42 3.69 15.19
CA ASN A 165 -17.54 3.05 16.50
C ASN A 165 -18.99 2.65 16.81
N HIS A 166 -19.97 3.52 16.52
CA HIS A 166 -21.38 3.19 16.69
C HIS A 166 -21.82 2.01 15.80
N LEU A 167 -21.41 2.01 14.53
CA LEU A 167 -21.71 0.93 13.60
C LEU A 167 -21.04 -0.40 14.02
N VAL A 168 -19.77 -0.36 14.45
CA VAL A 168 -19.03 -1.54 14.93
C VAL A 168 -19.71 -2.14 16.15
N ASN A 169 -20.13 -1.32 17.12
CA ASN A 169 -20.85 -1.79 18.31
C ASN A 169 -22.20 -2.41 17.91
N GLY A 170 -22.97 -1.73 17.04
CA GLY A 170 -24.24 -2.22 16.51
C GLY A 170 -24.13 -3.58 15.82
N VAL A 171 -23.14 -3.73 14.93
CA VAL A 171 -22.91 -4.98 14.21
C VAL A 171 -22.38 -6.08 15.13
N SER A 172 -21.50 -5.77 16.09
CA SER A 172 -20.98 -6.78 17.02
C SER A 172 -22.09 -7.39 17.88
N GLU A 173 -23.02 -6.56 18.36
CA GLU A 173 -24.19 -7.03 19.10
C GLU A 173 -25.12 -7.87 18.20
N ALA A 174 -25.40 -7.42 16.97
CA ALA A 174 -26.20 -8.18 16.02
C ALA A 174 -25.56 -9.53 15.62
N ALA A 175 -24.23 -9.58 15.50
CA ALA A 175 -23.48 -10.81 15.25
C ALA A 175 -23.56 -11.79 16.43
N GLY A 176 -23.57 -11.27 17.67
CA GLY A 176 -23.84 -12.06 18.86
C GLY A 176 -25.22 -12.73 18.82
N LEU A 177 -26.26 -11.97 18.45
CA LEU A 177 -27.61 -12.52 18.26
C LEU A 177 -27.66 -13.61 17.17
N LEU A 178 -26.90 -13.44 16.08
CA LEU A 178 -26.77 -14.47 15.05
C LEU A 178 -26.07 -15.74 15.57
N ALA A 179 -25.15 -15.62 16.54
CA ALA A 179 -24.50 -16.75 17.18
C ALA A 179 -25.48 -17.56 18.05
N ASP A 180 -26.34 -16.88 18.80
CA ASP A 180 -27.40 -17.53 19.59
C ASP A 180 -28.41 -18.25 18.68
N ILE A 181 -28.73 -17.65 17.53
CA ILE A 181 -29.57 -18.26 16.49
C ILE A 181 -28.87 -19.47 15.87
N ALA A 182 -27.55 -19.41 15.63
CA ALA A 182 -26.79 -20.54 15.10
C ALA A 182 -26.81 -21.75 16.06
N ALA A 183 -26.73 -21.52 17.37
CA ALA A 183 -26.79 -22.58 18.38
C ALA A 183 -28.15 -23.28 18.42
N THR A 184 -29.24 -22.55 18.15
CA THR A 184 -30.62 -23.08 18.22
C THR A 184 -31.17 -23.53 16.87
N HIS A 185 -30.66 -23.00 15.76
CA HIS A 185 -31.14 -23.22 14.39
C HIS A 185 -29.96 -23.36 13.40
N PRO A 186 -29.19 -24.45 13.46
CA PRO A 186 -27.99 -24.65 12.63
C PRO A 186 -28.28 -24.63 11.12
N GLY A 187 -29.50 -24.98 10.69
CA GLY A 187 -29.89 -24.89 9.28
C GLY A 187 -29.99 -23.46 8.73
N ALA A 188 -30.27 -22.47 9.59
CA ALA A 188 -30.30 -21.06 9.18
C ALA A 188 -28.89 -20.53 8.93
N ILE A 189 -27.96 -20.80 9.85
CA ILE A 189 -26.56 -20.37 9.70
C ILE A 189 -25.85 -21.08 8.55
N HIS A 190 -26.18 -22.35 8.29
CA HIS A 190 -25.68 -23.07 7.11
C HIS A 190 -26.09 -22.37 5.81
N LYS A 191 -27.34 -21.92 5.70
CA LYS A 191 -27.81 -21.17 4.52
C LYS A 191 -27.16 -19.80 4.41
N ILE A 192 -27.00 -19.06 5.51
CA ILE A 192 -26.26 -17.78 5.52
C ILE A 192 -24.83 -18.00 5.02
N SER A 193 -24.17 -19.05 5.51
CA SER A 193 -22.82 -19.43 5.12
C SER A 193 -22.73 -19.79 3.62
N GLN A 194 -23.74 -20.47 3.07
CA GLN A 194 -23.85 -20.75 1.63
C GLN A 194 -24.03 -19.47 0.79
N GLU A 195 -24.91 -18.55 1.20
CA GLU A 195 -25.11 -17.27 0.48
C GLU A 195 -23.85 -16.40 0.50
N LEU A 196 -23.11 -16.40 1.62
CA LEU A 196 -21.85 -15.66 1.77
C LEU A 196 -20.63 -16.39 1.21
N ARG A 197 -20.76 -17.69 0.92
CA ARG A 197 -19.67 -18.63 0.58
C ARG A 197 -18.51 -18.57 1.56
N GLN A 198 -18.85 -18.60 2.84
CA GLN A 198 -17.89 -18.63 3.94
C GLN A 198 -18.18 -19.85 4.82
N GLU A 199 -17.18 -20.33 5.54
CA GLU A 199 -17.41 -21.32 6.60
C GLU A 199 -18.19 -20.69 7.75
N ASP A 200 -18.93 -21.49 8.51
CA ASP A 200 -19.58 -20.97 9.71
C ASP A 200 -18.52 -20.54 10.74
N GLY A 201 -18.59 -19.28 11.14
CA GLY A 201 -17.63 -18.68 12.05
C GLY A 201 -18.09 -17.29 12.50
N GLU A 202 -17.34 -16.72 13.45
CA GLU A 202 -17.63 -15.39 13.97
C GLU A 202 -17.57 -14.32 12.86
N GLN A 203 -16.62 -14.45 11.94
CA GLN A 203 -16.46 -13.59 10.78
C GLN A 203 -17.71 -13.60 9.88
N THR A 204 -18.25 -14.78 9.59
CA THR A 204 -19.45 -14.95 8.75
C THR A 204 -20.67 -14.28 9.37
N ARG A 205 -20.83 -14.40 10.70
CA ARG A 205 -21.90 -13.72 11.44
C ARG A 205 -21.74 -12.21 11.43
N ARG A 206 -20.52 -11.69 11.67
CA ARG A 206 -20.23 -10.25 11.58
C ARG A 206 -20.47 -9.70 10.18
N MET A 207 -20.08 -10.44 9.14
CA MET A 207 -20.34 -10.07 7.75
C MET A 207 -21.85 -10.00 7.47
N ALA A 208 -22.60 -11.04 7.85
CA ALA A 208 -24.05 -11.07 7.70
C ALA A 208 -24.73 -9.88 8.42
N ALA A 209 -24.32 -9.60 9.65
CA ALA A 209 -24.83 -8.46 10.42
C ALA A 209 -24.43 -7.11 9.81
N THR A 210 -23.25 -7.00 9.19
CA THR A 210 -22.80 -5.78 8.46
C THR A 210 -23.68 -5.53 7.25
N ILE A 211 -23.94 -6.57 6.45
CA ILE A 211 -24.80 -6.51 5.27
C ILE A 211 -26.22 -6.08 5.66
N LEU A 212 -26.75 -6.65 6.75
CA LEU A 212 -28.05 -6.25 7.26
C LEU A 212 -28.04 -4.80 7.76
N ALA A 213 -27.07 -4.41 8.60
CA ALA A 213 -26.96 -3.02 9.09
C ALA A 213 -26.88 -2.00 7.94
N ASN A 214 -26.11 -2.34 6.90
CA ASN A 214 -26.02 -1.56 5.67
C ASN A 214 -27.40 -1.38 5.02
N ALA A 215 -28.16 -2.45 4.82
CA ALA A 215 -29.50 -2.36 4.24
C ALA A 215 -30.48 -1.51 5.07
N PHE A 216 -30.40 -1.57 6.41
CA PHE A 216 -31.22 -0.72 7.30
C PHE A 216 -30.86 0.76 7.15
N VAL A 217 -29.57 1.11 7.16
CA VAL A 217 -29.10 2.50 6.96
C VAL A 217 -29.50 3.04 5.58
N PHE A 218 -29.37 2.21 4.55
CA PHE A 218 -29.77 2.60 3.19
C PHE A 218 -31.29 2.76 3.05
N GLN A 219 -32.09 1.90 3.69
CA GLN A 219 -33.55 2.05 3.64
C GLN A 219 -33.98 3.43 4.14
N GLU A 220 -33.43 3.89 5.25
CA GLU A 220 -33.71 5.23 5.79
C GLU A 220 -33.27 6.35 4.85
N THR A 221 -32.13 6.17 4.17
CA THR A 221 -31.62 7.14 3.20
C THR A 221 -32.51 7.22 1.96
N LEU A 222 -33.15 6.11 1.57
CA LEU A 222 -34.02 6.01 0.40
C LEU A 222 -35.49 6.37 0.69
N ALA A 223 -35.91 6.30 1.95
CA ALA A 223 -37.30 6.51 2.34
C ALA A 223 -37.82 7.90 1.95
N GLY A 224 -38.97 7.94 1.29
CA GLY A 224 -39.57 9.19 0.79
C GLY A 224 -38.75 9.90 -0.29
N GLY A 225 -37.80 9.20 -0.92
CA GLY A 225 -36.95 9.74 -1.99
C GLY A 225 -37.73 10.10 -3.28
N PRO A 226 -37.07 10.67 -4.28
CA PRO A 226 -37.72 11.08 -5.53
C PRO A 226 -38.20 9.89 -6.38
N GLY A 227 -39.24 10.12 -7.19
CA GLY A 227 -39.74 9.14 -8.16
C GLY A 227 -40.31 7.88 -7.51
N ASP A 228 -39.86 6.70 -7.95
CA ASP A 228 -40.36 5.40 -7.45
C ASP A 228 -39.98 5.14 -5.97
N LEU A 229 -39.05 5.93 -5.41
CA LEU A 229 -38.68 5.88 -4.00
C LEU A 229 -39.70 6.60 -3.08
N ALA A 230 -40.63 7.39 -3.63
CA ALA A 230 -41.59 8.16 -2.83
C ALA A 230 -42.48 7.27 -1.94
N ASN A 231 -42.66 6.01 -2.35
CA ASN A 231 -43.47 5.01 -1.64
C ASN A 231 -42.64 4.10 -0.72
N VAL A 232 -41.33 4.30 -0.64
CA VAL A 232 -40.44 3.58 0.29
C VAL A 232 -40.63 4.18 1.67
N ARG A 233 -40.97 3.32 2.63
CA ARG A 233 -41.24 3.72 4.02
C ARG A 233 -39.97 3.70 4.88
N SER A 234 -39.85 4.68 5.77
CA SER A 234 -38.85 4.67 6.84
C SER A 234 -39.16 3.59 7.89
N LEU A 235 -38.17 3.19 8.66
CA LEU A 235 -38.25 2.30 9.82
C LEU A 235 -39.29 2.84 10.81
N ASP A 236 -39.33 4.14 11.05
CA ASP A 236 -40.33 4.78 11.91
C ASP A 236 -41.77 4.65 11.35
N GLN A 237 -41.94 4.83 10.04
CA GLN A 237 -43.23 4.59 9.38
C GLN A 237 -43.62 3.10 9.40
N LEU A 238 -42.64 2.17 9.38
CA LEU A 238 -42.88 0.74 9.50
C LEU A 238 -43.22 0.32 10.93
N ARG A 239 -42.67 0.99 11.97
CA ARG A 239 -43.05 0.78 13.38
C ARG A 239 -44.54 1.07 13.61
N GLY A 240 -45.05 2.11 12.95
CA GLY A 240 -46.47 2.49 12.96
C GLY A 240 -47.02 2.68 14.38
N ALA A 241 -48.34 2.49 14.57
CA ALA A 241 -48.99 2.58 15.89
C ALA A 241 -48.67 1.39 16.81
N THR A 242 -48.16 0.29 16.26
CA THR A 242 -47.81 -0.93 17.00
C THR A 242 -46.47 -0.85 17.73
N GLY A 243 -45.63 0.15 17.40
CA GLY A 243 -44.33 0.39 18.02
C GLY A 243 -43.28 -0.70 17.83
N ASN A 244 -43.49 -1.65 16.90
CA ASN A 244 -42.59 -2.79 16.69
C ASN A 244 -42.33 -3.01 15.20
N LEU A 245 -41.08 -3.31 14.84
CA LEU A 245 -40.73 -3.74 13.49
C LEU A 245 -40.95 -5.24 13.31
N THR A 246 -41.48 -5.64 12.15
CA THR A 246 -41.71 -7.05 11.83
C THR A 246 -40.88 -7.49 10.62
N LYS A 247 -40.43 -8.74 10.64
CA LYS A 247 -39.70 -9.37 9.52
C LYS A 247 -40.45 -9.23 8.20
N SER A 248 -41.76 -9.47 8.20
CA SER A 248 -42.59 -9.39 6.98
C SER A 248 -42.66 -7.97 6.42
N ALA A 249 -42.77 -6.95 7.29
CA ALA A 249 -42.79 -5.55 6.86
C ALA A 249 -41.47 -5.12 6.23
N ILE A 250 -40.33 -5.46 6.87
CA ILE A 250 -38.99 -5.16 6.33
C ILE A 250 -38.77 -5.84 4.99
N LEU A 251 -39.04 -7.15 4.88
CA LEU A 251 -38.88 -7.90 3.63
C LEU A 251 -39.80 -7.37 2.52
N ALA A 252 -41.03 -6.97 2.85
CA ALA A 252 -41.94 -6.37 1.87
C ALA A 252 -41.41 -5.03 1.36
N GLU A 253 -40.84 -4.20 2.24
CA GLU A 253 -40.25 -2.91 1.86
C GLU A 253 -38.99 -3.11 1.01
N TRP A 254 -38.10 -4.02 1.39
CA TRP A 254 -36.90 -4.35 0.61
C TRP A 254 -37.24 -4.90 -0.78
N ARG A 255 -38.31 -5.69 -0.93
CA ARG A 255 -38.80 -6.11 -2.25
C ARG A 255 -39.32 -4.96 -3.11
N LYS A 256 -39.82 -3.86 -2.51
CA LYS A 256 -40.13 -2.64 -3.28
C LYS A 256 -38.86 -1.95 -3.72
N ILE A 257 -37.89 -1.78 -2.80
CA ILE A 257 -36.61 -1.13 -3.08
C ILE A 257 -35.85 -1.86 -4.21
N LEU A 258 -35.88 -3.20 -4.22
CA LEU A 258 -35.31 -4.01 -5.30
C LEU A 258 -35.92 -3.71 -6.68
N LYS A 259 -37.20 -3.32 -6.75
CA LYS A 259 -37.83 -2.88 -8.01
C LYS A 259 -37.32 -1.52 -8.50
N VAL A 260 -36.68 -0.74 -7.63
CA VAL A 260 -36.09 0.57 -7.94
C VAL A 260 -34.57 0.49 -8.21
N ASN A 261 -34.05 -0.74 -8.35
CA ASN A 261 -32.68 -1.06 -8.77
C ASN A 261 -31.54 -0.90 -7.73
N TYR A 262 -31.84 -1.14 -6.45
CA TYR A 262 -30.82 -1.27 -5.39
C TYR A 262 -30.48 -2.74 -5.10
N TRP A 263 -30.48 -3.57 -6.15
CA TRP A 263 -30.14 -5.00 -6.08
C TRP A 263 -28.86 -5.30 -5.32
N PRO A 264 -27.75 -4.56 -5.54
CA PRO A 264 -26.51 -4.85 -4.86
C PRO A 264 -26.65 -4.81 -3.35
N ILE A 265 -27.44 -3.89 -2.79
CA ILE A 265 -27.56 -3.69 -1.34
C ILE A 265 -28.59 -4.64 -0.74
N PHE A 266 -29.78 -4.72 -1.35
CA PHE A 266 -30.95 -5.30 -0.69
C PHE A 266 -31.16 -6.80 -0.98
N ASP A 267 -30.60 -7.38 -2.03
CA ASP A 267 -30.91 -8.77 -2.38
C ASP A 267 -30.28 -9.76 -1.40
N ILE A 268 -28.97 -9.65 -1.18
CA ILE A 268 -28.28 -10.52 -0.22
C ILE A 268 -28.75 -10.25 1.21
N ALA A 269 -29.02 -8.99 1.58
CA ALA A 269 -29.60 -8.65 2.87
C ALA A 269 -30.97 -9.33 3.06
N ARG A 270 -31.85 -9.26 2.04
CA ARG A 270 -33.15 -9.93 2.03
C ARG A 270 -33.01 -11.44 2.19
N ARG A 271 -32.11 -12.09 1.44
CA ARG A 271 -31.87 -13.54 1.53
C ARG A 271 -31.38 -13.96 2.92
N ILE A 272 -30.44 -13.20 3.49
CA ILE A 272 -29.95 -13.41 4.86
C ILE A 272 -31.11 -13.27 5.85
N LEU A 273 -31.92 -12.21 5.76
CA LEU A 273 -33.03 -12.01 6.69
C LEU A 273 -34.13 -13.08 6.51
N GLU A 274 -34.37 -13.55 5.28
CA GLU A 274 -35.37 -14.58 4.96
C GLU A 274 -35.09 -15.92 5.64
N VAL A 275 -33.82 -16.31 5.82
CA VAL A 275 -33.47 -17.59 6.45
C VAL A 275 -33.53 -17.58 7.97
N ILE A 276 -33.62 -16.39 8.61
CA ILE A 276 -33.67 -16.26 10.06
C ILE A 276 -35.07 -16.61 10.60
N PRO A 277 -35.22 -17.49 11.62
CA PRO A 277 -36.53 -17.84 12.19
C PRO A 277 -37.28 -16.65 12.77
N ALA A 278 -38.59 -16.57 12.55
CA ALA A 278 -39.42 -15.43 12.96
C ALA A 278 -39.38 -15.16 14.47
N ALA A 279 -39.34 -16.21 15.30
CA ALA A 279 -39.29 -16.11 16.77
C ALA A 279 -38.04 -15.39 17.29
N ASN A 280 -36.92 -15.46 16.56
CA ASN A 280 -35.64 -14.87 16.95
C ASN A 280 -35.31 -13.59 16.16
N THR A 281 -36.13 -13.23 15.17
CA THR A 281 -35.84 -12.10 14.27
C THR A 281 -36.13 -10.74 14.92
N LYS A 282 -37.05 -10.66 15.89
CA LYS A 282 -37.48 -9.38 16.48
C LYS A 282 -36.32 -8.60 17.10
N GLN A 283 -35.57 -9.24 18.00
CA GLN A 283 -34.45 -8.59 18.70
C GLN A 283 -33.34 -8.15 17.74
N LEU A 284 -33.06 -8.97 16.72
CA LEU A 284 -32.09 -8.64 15.67
C LEU A 284 -32.53 -7.41 14.87
N ILE A 285 -33.78 -7.36 14.41
CA ILE A 285 -34.31 -6.23 13.64
C ILE A 285 -34.30 -4.95 14.48
N GLU A 286 -34.77 -4.99 15.73
CA GLU A 286 -34.77 -3.79 16.58
C GLU A 286 -33.34 -3.30 16.83
N ARG A 287 -32.37 -4.20 17.06
CA ARG A 287 -30.98 -3.80 17.25
C ARG A 287 -30.37 -3.15 15.99
N LEU A 288 -30.66 -3.70 14.81
CA LEU A 288 -30.20 -3.14 13.54
C LEU A 288 -30.88 -1.79 13.25
N ALA A 289 -32.17 -1.66 13.58
CA ALA A 289 -32.91 -0.42 13.46
C ALA A 289 -32.37 0.66 14.42
N GLU A 290 -32.14 0.33 15.69
CA GLU A 290 -31.49 1.24 16.66
C GLU A 290 -30.09 1.68 16.19
N THR A 291 -29.35 0.77 15.57
CA THR A 291 -28.03 1.09 15.00
C THR A 291 -28.16 2.09 13.86
N ALA A 292 -29.12 1.87 12.94
CA ALA A 292 -29.41 2.82 11.86
C ALA A 292 -29.91 4.16 12.41
N ASP A 293 -30.83 4.15 13.39
CA ASP A 293 -31.37 5.34 14.05
C ASP A 293 -30.23 6.16 14.66
N ARG A 294 -29.32 5.57 15.45
CA ARG A 294 -28.16 6.29 16.05
C ARG A 294 -27.23 6.90 15.02
N LEU A 295 -26.99 6.20 13.92
CA LEU A 295 -26.17 6.69 12.81
C LEU A 295 -26.85 7.85 12.05
N LEU A 296 -28.17 8.00 12.19
CA LEU A 296 -28.96 9.03 11.52
C LEU A 296 -29.41 10.17 12.45
N GLU A 297 -29.54 9.94 13.77
CA GLU A 297 -29.97 10.88 14.81
C GLU A 297 -29.05 12.11 14.88
N ASN A 298 -27.75 11.91 14.79
CA ASN A 298 -26.75 12.98 14.71
C ASN A 298 -26.49 13.44 13.25
N ARG A 299 -27.33 13.00 12.30
CA ARG A 299 -27.17 13.18 10.84
C ARG A 299 -25.81 12.73 10.30
N LEU A 300 -25.15 11.82 11.02
CA LEU A 300 -23.82 11.25 10.75
C LEU A 300 -23.77 10.36 9.50
N MET A 301 -24.89 10.02 8.86
CA MET A 301 -24.90 9.16 7.66
C MET A 301 -25.86 9.66 6.58
N ARG A 302 -26.23 10.95 6.59
CA ARG A 302 -27.15 11.50 5.57
C ARG A 302 -26.43 12.04 4.32
N SER A 303 -25.10 12.11 4.35
CA SER A 303 -24.29 12.46 3.17
C SER A 303 -23.64 11.19 2.63
N HIS A 304 -23.68 11.03 1.31
CA HIS A 304 -23.12 9.86 0.63
C HIS A 304 -21.60 9.73 0.90
N ASP A 305 -20.89 10.85 1.03
CA ASP A 305 -19.46 10.89 1.36
C ASP A 305 -19.16 10.34 2.76
N LEU A 306 -19.98 10.66 3.76
CA LEU A 306 -19.79 10.19 5.13
C LEU A 306 -20.22 8.72 5.29
N THR A 307 -21.31 8.30 4.65
CA THR A 307 -21.72 6.88 4.62
C THR A 307 -20.63 5.99 4.06
N GLY A 308 -20.09 6.33 2.89
CA GLY A 308 -18.97 5.60 2.30
C GLY A 308 -17.73 5.56 3.21
N ALA A 309 -17.36 6.69 3.80
CA ALA A 309 -16.18 6.79 4.68
C ALA A 309 -16.30 5.95 5.97
N VAL A 310 -17.48 5.90 6.58
CA VAL A 310 -17.73 5.11 7.80
C VAL A 310 -17.70 3.62 7.50
N PHE A 311 -18.30 3.17 6.39
CA PHE A 311 -18.20 1.76 5.98
C PHE A 311 -16.76 1.37 5.64
N GLN A 312 -16.01 2.22 4.93
CA GLN A 312 -14.58 2.01 4.70
C GLN A 312 -13.79 1.91 6.02
N ARG A 313 -14.11 2.75 7.01
CA ARG A 313 -13.44 2.72 8.31
C ARG A 313 -13.69 1.43 9.08
N LEU A 314 -14.94 0.94 9.06
CA LEU A 314 -15.32 -0.34 9.66
C LEU A 314 -14.63 -1.54 8.99
N ILE A 315 -14.44 -1.48 7.68
CA ILE A 315 -13.71 -2.49 6.92
C ILE A 315 -12.23 -2.58 7.34
N VAL A 316 -11.64 -1.46 7.76
CA VAL A 316 -10.22 -1.35 8.15
C VAL A 316 -9.97 -1.77 9.61
N ASP A 317 -11.00 -1.90 10.46
CA ASP A 317 -10.81 -2.31 11.85
C ASP A 317 -10.52 -3.82 11.97
N ARG A 318 -9.32 -4.13 12.45
CA ARG A 318 -8.78 -5.48 12.71
C ARG A 318 -9.68 -6.36 13.57
N LYS A 319 -10.52 -5.77 14.43
CA LYS A 319 -11.49 -6.53 15.23
C LYS A 319 -12.61 -7.10 14.38
N PHE A 320 -12.81 -6.63 13.16
CA PHE A 320 -14.09 -6.72 12.47
C PHE A 320 -14.07 -7.56 11.19
N LEU A 321 -13.11 -7.34 10.28
CA LEU A 321 -12.92 -8.13 9.06
C LEU A 321 -11.42 -8.34 8.85
N ALA A 322 -10.89 -9.49 9.27
CA ALA A 322 -9.46 -9.81 9.19
C ALA A 322 -8.96 -9.93 7.74
N ALA A 323 -8.71 -8.80 7.07
CA ALA A 323 -8.24 -8.76 5.69
C ALA A 323 -7.32 -7.56 5.41
N TYR A 324 -6.36 -7.80 4.52
CA TYR A 324 -5.29 -6.88 4.14
C TYR A 324 -5.78 -5.79 3.17
N TYR A 325 -6.67 -4.90 3.63
CA TYR A 325 -7.26 -3.86 2.79
C TYR A 325 -6.36 -2.62 2.68
N THR A 326 -6.33 -2.00 1.49
CA THR A 326 -5.68 -0.70 1.29
C THR A 326 -6.35 0.37 2.13
N THR A 327 -5.58 1.21 2.83
CA THR A 327 -6.19 2.31 3.60
C THR A 327 -6.77 3.38 2.68
N PRO A 328 -7.84 4.09 3.08
CA PRO A 328 -8.39 5.21 2.29
C PRO A 328 -7.35 6.29 1.97
N SER A 329 -6.41 6.53 2.90
CA SER A 329 -5.33 7.49 2.71
C SER A 329 -4.31 7.07 1.65
N ALA A 330 -3.95 5.78 1.60
CA ALA A 330 -3.09 5.24 0.55
C ALA A 330 -3.81 5.18 -0.80
N ALA A 331 -5.11 4.86 -0.81
CA ALA A 331 -5.94 4.91 -2.01
C ALA A 331 -5.98 6.32 -2.61
N ALA A 332 -6.19 7.35 -1.78
CA ALA A 332 -6.18 8.75 -2.23
C ALA A 332 -4.83 9.19 -2.82
N LEU A 333 -3.72 8.71 -2.26
CA LEU A 333 -2.37 8.91 -2.81
C LEU A 333 -2.22 8.23 -4.18
N LEU A 334 -2.54 6.93 -4.27
CA LEU A 334 -2.39 6.14 -5.49
C LEU A 334 -3.29 6.67 -6.62
N VAL A 335 -4.58 6.86 -6.33
CA VAL A 335 -5.57 7.43 -7.26
C VAL A 335 -5.19 8.85 -7.66
N GLY A 336 -4.72 9.68 -6.72
CA GLY A 336 -4.30 11.04 -7.02
C GLY A 336 -3.11 11.10 -7.99
N LEU A 337 -2.26 10.08 -8.02
CA LEU A 337 -1.17 9.97 -8.99
C LEU A 337 -1.64 9.41 -10.33
N ALA A 338 -2.61 8.49 -10.32
CA ALA A 338 -3.16 7.86 -11.51
C ALA A 338 -4.15 8.77 -12.29
N LEU A 339 -4.99 9.52 -11.58
CA LEU A 339 -6.03 10.40 -12.10
C LEU A 339 -5.69 11.86 -11.83
N THR A 340 -5.08 12.49 -12.83
CA THR A 340 -4.53 13.84 -12.74
C THR A 340 -5.47 14.90 -13.31
N PRO A 341 -5.43 16.15 -12.81
CA PRO A 341 -6.32 17.21 -13.30
C PRO A 341 -6.01 17.64 -14.74
N ASP A 342 -4.83 17.35 -15.26
CA ASP A 342 -4.37 17.92 -16.53
C ASP A 342 -4.98 17.22 -17.74
N ARG A 343 -5.28 15.92 -17.63
CA ARG A 343 -5.95 15.17 -18.68
C ARG A 343 -6.59 13.88 -18.15
N PRO A 344 -7.81 13.53 -18.60
CA PRO A 344 -8.34 12.19 -18.44
C PRO A 344 -7.45 11.12 -19.11
N PRO A 345 -7.30 9.92 -18.53
CA PRO A 345 -6.52 8.83 -19.11
C PRO A 345 -6.94 8.40 -20.52
N ALA A 346 -8.23 8.49 -20.87
CA ALA A 346 -8.75 8.14 -22.21
C ALA A 346 -8.49 9.19 -23.30
N ARG A 347 -7.60 10.17 -23.07
CA ARG A 347 -7.28 11.24 -24.03
C ARG A 347 -8.47 12.16 -24.39
N GLY A 348 -9.22 12.65 -23.40
CA GLY A 348 -10.33 13.61 -23.57
C GLY A 348 -10.17 14.89 -22.75
N SER A 349 -11.31 15.47 -22.34
CA SER A 349 -11.41 16.64 -21.45
C SER A 349 -12.28 16.34 -20.23
N TRP A 350 -11.85 16.77 -19.04
CA TRP A 350 -12.67 16.66 -17.83
C TRP A 350 -13.96 17.48 -17.91
N SER A 351 -14.03 18.51 -18.77
CA SER A 351 -15.25 19.31 -18.97
C SER A 351 -16.28 18.64 -19.89
N ASN A 352 -15.88 17.63 -20.67
CA ASN A 352 -16.77 16.92 -21.58
C ASN A 352 -17.32 15.66 -20.90
N VAL A 353 -18.65 15.58 -20.76
CA VAL A 353 -19.32 14.47 -20.11
C VAL A 353 -19.13 13.13 -20.84
N ASP A 354 -19.13 13.12 -22.18
CA ASP A 354 -19.01 11.88 -22.96
C ASP A 354 -17.60 11.28 -22.84
N ASP A 355 -16.58 12.14 -22.85
CA ASP A 355 -15.20 11.73 -22.61
C ASP A 355 -15.07 11.03 -21.24
N VAL A 356 -15.69 11.60 -20.21
CA VAL A 356 -15.64 11.06 -18.84
C VAL A 356 -16.49 9.79 -18.71
N LYS A 357 -17.69 9.74 -19.31
CA LYS A 357 -18.55 8.54 -19.34
C LYS A 357 -17.90 7.35 -20.06
N SER A 358 -17.00 7.61 -21.00
CA SER A 358 -16.27 6.57 -21.72
C SER A 358 -15.08 5.97 -20.95
N LEU A 359 -14.68 6.57 -19.82
CA LEU A 359 -13.57 6.10 -19.01
C LEU A 359 -13.84 4.70 -18.46
N ARG A 360 -12.87 3.80 -18.62
CA ARG A 360 -12.92 2.46 -18.05
C ARG A 360 -11.82 2.24 -17.03
N VAL A 361 -12.21 2.14 -15.77
CA VAL A 361 -11.36 1.88 -14.60
C VAL A 361 -11.64 0.48 -14.09
N ALA A 362 -10.62 -0.36 -13.97
CA ALA A 362 -10.77 -1.72 -13.46
C ALA A 362 -9.94 -1.99 -12.21
N ASP A 363 -10.54 -2.76 -11.31
CA ASP A 363 -9.89 -3.45 -10.21
C ASP A 363 -10.29 -4.93 -10.25
N PHE A 364 -9.35 -5.80 -10.63
CA PHE A 364 -9.60 -7.24 -10.81
C PHE A 364 -9.47 -8.04 -9.50
N ALA A 365 -9.15 -7.38 -8.38
CA ALA A 365 -9.12 -7.96 -7.05
C ALA A 365 -9.63 -6.90 -6.07
N CYS A 366 -10.87 -6.45 -6.29
CA CYS A 366 -11.36 -5.20 -5.72
C CYS A 366 -11.56 -5.23 -4.21
N GLY A 367 -11.66 -6.41 -3.60
CA GLY A 367 -11.91 -6.56 -2.18
C GLY A 367 -13.17 -5.79 -1.80
N THR A 368 -13.03 -4.91 -0.83
CA THR A 368 -14.11 -4.04 -0.33
C THR A 368 -14.33 -2.79 -1.17
N GLY A 369 -13.53 -2.55 -2.20
CA GLY A 369 -13.78 -1.51 -3.18
C GLY A 369 -13.16 -0.14 -2.85
N THR A 370 -12.24 -0.06 -1.89
CA THR A 370 -11.60 1.21 -1.50
C THR A 370 -10.95 1.93 -2.68
N LEU A 371 -10.19 1.22 -3.52
CA LEU A 371 -9.48 1.82 -4.67
C LEU A 371 -10.45 2.30 -5.75
N ILE A 372 -11.41 1.46 -6.15
CA ILE A 372 -12.37 1.79 -7.21
C ILE A 372 -13.36 2.89 -6.79
N SER A 373 -13.79 2.91 -5.52
CA SER A 373 -14.62 3.99 -4.97
C SER A 373 -13.86 5.32 -4.89
N THR A 374 -12.60 5.29 -4.45
CA THR A 374 -11.75 6.49 -4.43
C THR A 374 -11.49 7.00 -5.85
N ALA A 375 -11.30 6.11 -6.82
CA ALA A 375 -11.20 6.47 -8.24
C ALA A 375 -12.50 7.13 -8.74
N TYR A 376 -13.67 6.59 -8.38
CA TYR A 376 -14.96 7.17 -8.77
C TYR A 376 -15.15 8.59 -8.20
N GLN A 377 -14.90 8.77 -6.90
CA GLN A 377 -14.94 10.08 -6.26
C GLN A 377 -13.98 11.07 -6.93
N ARG A 378 -12.77 10.64 -7.27
CA ARG A 378 -11.79 11.48 -7.94
C ARG A 378 -12.22 11.87 -9.36
N VAL A 379 -12.81 10.96 -10.13
CA VAL A 379 -13.38 11.25 -11.46
C VAL A 379 -14.47 12.31 -11.34
N GLY A 380 -15.43 12.12 -10.42
CA GLY A 380 -16.50 13.09 -10.16
C GLY A 380 -15.95 14.46 -9.77
N GLN A 381 -15.02 14.50 -8.82
CA GLN A 381 -14.37 15.74 -8.37
C GLN A 381 -13.66 16.48 -9.52
N LEU A 382 -12.91 15.78 -10.37
CA LEU A 382 -12.23 16.40 -11.51
C LEU A 382 -13.22 16.89 -12.58
N HIS A 383 -14.33 16.18 -12.79
CA HIS A 383 -15.40 16.60 -13.69
C HIS A 383 -16.11 17.87 -13.17
N GLU A 384 -16.44 17.93 -11.87
CA GLU A 384 -17.06 19.10 -11.24
C GLU A 384 -16.15 20.34 -11.31
N LEU A 385 -14.86 20.18 -11.00
CA LEU A 385 -13.87 21.26 -11.09
C LEU A 385 -13.73 21.80 -12.52
N ALA A 386 -14.05 21.00 -13.53
CA ALA A 386 -14.08 21.39 -14.93
C ALA A 386 -15.45 21.93 -15.39
N GLY A 387 -16.39 22.14 -14.46
CA GLY A 387 -17.72 22.69 -14.68
C GLY A 387 -18.84 21.67 -14.91
N GLY A 388 -18.52 20.37 -14.88
CA GLY A 388 -19.44 19.26 -15.11
C GLY A 388 -20.33 18.89 -13.92
N ASP A 389 -21.06 17.78 -14.07
CA ASP A 389 -22.00 17.25 -13.08
C ASP A 389 -21.67 15.79 -12.76
N ALA A 390 -21.16 15.53 -11.56
CA ALA A 390 -20.79 14.17 -11.13
C ALA A 390 -21.99 13.20 -11.08
N GLU A 391 -23.18 13.68 -10.72
CA GLU A 391 -24.38 12.83 -10.66
C GLU A 391 -24.76 12.28 -12.05
N ALA A 392 -24.54 13.09 -13.10
CA ALA A 392 -24.84 12.72 -14.47
C ALA A 392 -23.94 11.60 -15.03
N LEU A 393 -22.80 11.32 -14.37
CA LEU A 393 -21.89 10.24 -14.71
C LEU A 393 -22.34 8.89 -14.12
N HIS A 394 -23.12 8.92 -13.05
CA HIS A 394 -23.36 7.74 -12.22
C HIS A 394 -23.90 6.52 -13.01
N PRO A 395 -24.93 6.66 -13.89
CA PRO A 395 -25.48 5.50 -14.60
C PRO A 395 -24.45 4.77 -15.48
N GLU A 396 -23.67 5.51 -16.27
CA GLU A 396 -22.66 4.93 -17.15
C GLU A 396 -21.44 4.41 -16.39
N MET A 397 -21.02 5.09 -15.33
CA MET A 397 -19.91 4.62 -14.48
C MET A 397 -20.26 3.29 -13.80
N MET A 398 -21.49 3.15 -13.28
CA MET A 398 -21.95 1.88 -12.69
C MET A 398 -22.09 0.78 -13.73
N ALA A 399 -22.61 1.10 -14.92
CA ALA A 399 -22.91 0.12 -15.95
C ALA A 399 -21.65 -0.42 -16.64
N ALA A 400 -20.68 0.44 -16.98
CA ALA A 400 -19.54 0.05 -17.81
C ALA A 400 -18.22 0.78 -17.50
N GLY A 401 -18.24 1.86 -16.74
CA GLY A 401 -17.04 2.66 -16.44
C GLY A 401 -16.20 2.12 -15.28
N LEU A 402 -16.83 1.54 -14.25
CA LEU A 402 -16.17 0.99 -13.07
C LEU A 402 -16.35 -0.53 -13.03
N ILE A 403 -15.26 -1.26 -13.24
CA ILE A 403 -15.25 -2.72 -13.24
C ILE A 403 -14.54 -3.23 -11.99
N GLY A 404 -15.27 -3.87 -11.10
CA GLY A 404 -14.72 -4.52 -9.91
C GLY A 404 -14.89 -6.04 -10.03
N CYS A 405 -13.86 -6.82 -9.70
CA CYS A 405 -13.97 -8.28 -9.62
C CYS A 405 -13.44 -8.78 -8.28
N ASP A 406 -14.19 -9.69 -7.66
CA ASP A 406 -13.72 -10.40 -6.46
C ASP A 406 -14.25 -11.84 -6.42
N VAL A 407 -13.47 -12.76 -5.85
CA VAL A 407 -13.88 -14.15 -5.65
C VAL A 407 -14.85 -14.30 -4.48
N LEU A 408 -14.85 -13.34 -3.55
CA LEU A 408 -15.70 -13.31 -2.37
C LEU A 408 -17.01 -12.55 -2.66
N PRO A 409 -18.17 -13.23 -2.60
CA PRO A 409 -19.50 -12.62 -2.63
C PRO A 409 -19.66 -11.34 -1.81
N ALA A 410 -19.22 -11.39 -0.55
CA ALA A 410 -19.40 -10.31 0.39
C ALA A 410 -18.54 -9.08 0.03
N ALA A 411 -17.34 -9.30 -0.51
CA ALA A 411 -16.44 -8.23 -0.94
C ALA A 411 -16.99 -7.50 -2.17
N ALA A 412 -17.45 -8.25 -3.18
CA ALA A 412 -18.16 -7.71 -4.33
C ALA A 412 -19.44 -6.95 -3.93
N HIS A 413 -20.21 -7.49 -2.97
CA HIS A 413 -21.39 -6.81 -2.42
C HIS A 413 -21.05 -5.47 -1.75
N LEU A 414 -20.03 -5.43 -0.89
CA LEU A 414 -19.60 -4.20 -0.22
C LEU A 414 -19.11 -3.16 -1.24
N THR A 415 -18.31 -3.58 -2.22
CA THR A 415 -17.85 -2.71 -3.32
C THR A 415 -19.03 -2.10 -4.07
N ALA A 416 -19.98 -2.94 -4.50
CA ALA A 416 -21.16 -2.49 -5.24
C ALA A 416 -22.05 -1.56 -4.38
N SER A 417 -22.18 -1.84 -3.09
CA SER A 417 -22.93 -1.01 -2.14
C SER A 417 -22.28 0.36 -1.95
N MET A 418 -20.95 0.41 -1.81
CA MET A 418 -20.20 1.67 -1.69
C MET A 418 -20.31 2.52 -2.95
N LEU A 419 -20.22 1.90 -4.14
CA LEU A 419 -20.37 2.62 -5.40
C LEU A 419 -21.79 3.14 -5.61
N ALA A 420 -22.81 2.30 -5.36
CA ALA A 420 -24.22 2.73 -5.43
C ALA A 420 -24.55 3.81 -4.39
N GLY A 421 -23.88 3.77 -3.24
CA GLY A 421 -24.03 4.74 -2.15
C GLY A 421 -23.55 6.15 -2.49
N ALA A 422 -22.71 6.33 -3.50
CA ALA A 422 -22.22 7.65 -3.89
C ALA A 422 -23.33 8.56 -4.46
N HIS A 423 -24.30 8.02 -5.19
CA HIS A 423 -25.50 8.76 -5.62
C HIS A 423 -26.76 7.92 -5.42
N PRO A 424 -27.21 7.76 -4.17
CA PRO A 424 -28.20 6.78 -3.80
C PRO A 424 -29.60 7.09 -4.34
N THR A 425 -29.84 8.22 -5.01
CA THR A 425 -31.14 8.55 -5.62
C THR A 425 -31.13 8.44 -7.15
N ILE A 426 -29.98 8.13 -7.76
CA ILE A 426 -29.82 8.03 -9.21
C ILE A 426 -29.95 6.57 -9.63
N LYS A 427 -30.88 6.28 -10.55
CA LYS A 427 -31.08 4.93 -11.08
C LYS A 427 -30.01 4.59 -12.10
N TYR A 428 -29.48 3.38 -12.01
CA TYR A 428 -28.63 2.75 -13.03
C TYR A 428 -29.20 1.36 -13.32
N ASN A 429 -29.00 0.83 -14.54
CA ASN A 429 -29.66 -0.43 -14.94
C ASN A 429 -28.83 -1.69 -14.65
N GLN A 430 -27.52 -1.54 -14.51
CA GLN A 430 -26.56 -2.63 -14.39
C GLN A 430 -25.36 -2.18 -13.55
N SER A 431 -24.73 -3.11 -12.82
CA SER A 431 -23.47 -2.90 -12.10
C SER A 431 -22.39 -3.79 -12.70
N SER A 432 -21.21 -3.22 -12.95
CA SER A 432 -20.01 -3.93 -13.41
C SER A 432 -19.12 -4.44 -12.25
N VAL A 433 -19.70 -4.59 -11.05
CA VAL A 433 -19.07 -5.30 -9.93
C VAL A 433 -19.47 -6.77 -9.95
N LEU A 434 -18.48 -7.64 -10.15
CA LEU A 434 -18.67 -9.05 -10.47
C LEU A 434 -18.09 -9.96 -9.38
N THR A 435 -18.88 -10.93 -8.95
CA THR A 435 -18.36 -12.09 -8.23
C THR A 435 -17.89 -13.13 -9.23
N VAL A 436 -16.58 -13.42 -9.21
CA VAL A 436 -15.95 -14.31 -10.20
C VAL A 436 -15.83 -15.73 -9.65
N ALA A 437 -16.02 -16.73 -10.52
CA ALA A 437 -15.96 -18.13 -10.12
C ALA A 437 -14.56 -18.54 -9.63
N TYR A 438 -14.51 -19.29 -8.53
CA TYR A 438 -13.26 -19.77 -7.92
C TYR A 438 -13.45 -21.19 -7.41
N GLY A 439 -12.45 -22.05 -7.60
CA GLY A 439 -12.48 -23.46 -7.19
C GLY A 439 -13.19 -24.36 -8.19
N LYS A 440 -13.60 -25.55 -7.73
CA LYS A 440 -14.24 -26.59 -8.54
C LYS A 440 -15.62 -26.17 -9.02
N GLN A 441 -15.87 -26.33 -10.32
CA GLN A 441 -17.13 -26.00 -10.96
C GLN A 441 -18.03 -27.23 -11.12
N ARG A 442 -19.33 -27.01 -11.40
CA ARG A 442 -20.34 -28.09 -11.51
C ARG A 442 -20.07 -29.06 -12.67
N ASP A 443 -19.39 -28.60 -13.70
CA ASP A 443 -18.97 -29.38 -14.87
C ASP A 443 -17.71 -30.24 -14.63
N GLY A 444 -17.12 -30.16 -13.42
CA GLY A 444 -15.87 -30.84 -13.06
C GLY A 444 -14.60 -30.05 -13.38
N GLY A 445 -14.71 -28.87 -13.98
CA GLY A 445 -13.60 -27.95 -14.21
C GLY A 445 -13.17 -27.18 -12.95
N VAL A 446 -12.16 -26.32 -13.08
CA VAL A 446 -11.70 -25.41 -12.01
C VAL A 446 -11.63 -23.97 -12.49
N ALA A 447 -12.06 -23.03 -11.66
CA ALA A 447 -12.00 -21.59 -11.91
C ALA A 447 -10.97 -20.92 -10.99
N LEU A 448 -10.30 -19.88 -11.48
CA LEU A 448 -9.21 -19.16 -10.80
C LEU A 448 -9.58 -17.71 -10.50
N GLY A 449 -10.87 -17.39 -10.47
CA GLY A 449 -11.36 -16.03 -10.32
C GLY A 449 -10.96 -15.15 -11.49
N SER A 450 -10.54 -13.93 -11.19
CA SER A 450 -10.14 -12.96 -12.20
C SER A 450 -8.92 -13.39 -13.02
N LEU A 451 -8.13 -14.37 -12.55
CA LEU A 451 -6.99 -14.87 -13.31
C LEU A 451 -7.42 -15.59 -14.60
N ASP A 452 -8.63 -16.14 -14.65
CA ASP A 452 -9.18 -16.73 -15.87
C ASP A 452 -9.34 -15.71 -17.00
N LEU A 453 -9.39 -14.41 -16.68
CA LEU A 453 -9.39 -13.33 -17.66
C LEU A 453 -8.08 -13.19 -18.43
N LEU A 454 -7.02 -13.94 -18.06
CA LEU A 454 -5.80 -14.06 -18.85
C LEU A 454 -6.01 -14.84 -20.16
N ASP A 455 -7.01 -15.71 -20.20
CA ASP A 455 -7.41 -16.42 -21.41
C ASP A 455 -8.53 -15.64 -22.13
N PRO A 456 -8.29 -15.11 -23.34
CA PRO A 456 -9.30 -14.38 -24.08
C PRO A 456 -10.42 -15.27 -24.65
N GLN A 457 -10.24 -16.59 -24.69
CA GLN A 457 -11.20 -17.55 -25.27
C GLN A 457 -12.04 -18.28 -24.22
N ARG A 458 -11.64 -18.22 -22.95
CA ARG A 458 -12.36 -18.89 -21.87
C ARG A 458 -13.69 -18.18 -21.60
N LYS A 459 -14.79 -18.94 -21.64
CA LYS A 459 -16.10 -18.45 -21.19
C LYS A 459 -16.00 -18.10 -19.71
N PHE A 460 -16.32 -16.84 -19.39
CA PHE A 460 -16.18 -16.31 -18.05
C PHE A 460 -17.45 -16.59 -17.26
N GLU A 461 -17.40 -17.55 -16.32
CA GLU A 461 -18.55 -17.89 -15.49
C GLU A 461 -18.67 -16.87 -14.35
N ILE A 462 -19.65 -15.97 -14.48
CA ILE A 462 -19.97 -14.96 -13.46
C ILE A 462 -20.99 -15.57 -12.52
N LEU A 463 -20.64 -15.69 -11.25
CA LEU A 463 -21.57 -16.18 -10.23
C LEU A 463 -22.40 -14.99 -9.77
N SER A 464 -23.42 -14.66 -10.56
CA SER A 464 -24.15 -13.40 -10.38
C SER A 464 -24.94 -13.38 -9.07
N ILE A 465 -24.48 -12.58 -8.12
CA ILE A 465 -25.32 -12.11 -7.00
C ILE A 465 -26.11 -10.87 -7.43
N THR A 466 -25.61 -10.14 -8.44
CA THR A 466 -26.07 -8.80 -8.85
C THR A 466 -26.78 -8.73 -10.21
N ALA A 467 -26.83 -9.81 -11.01
CA ALA A 467 -27.34 -9.79 -12.40
C ALA A 467 -28.71 -10.48 -12.61
N LYS A 468 -29.57 -10.53 -11.59
CA LYS A 468 -30.99 -10.88 -11.81
C LYS A 468 -31.77 -9.62 -12.20
N VAL A 469 -31.82 -9.32 -13.50
CA VAL A 469 -32.68 -8.26 -14.05
C VAL A 469 -34.11 -8.80 -14.19
N ALA A 470 -35.07 -8.18 -13.52
CA ALA A 470 -36.49 -8.48 -13.70
C ALA A 470 -37.02 -7.69 -14.91
N GLU A 471 -37.19 -8.35 -16.05
CA GLU A 471 -38.22 -7.93 -17.01
C GLU A 471 -39.57 -8.48 -16.51
N GLY A 472 -40.62 -7.66 -16.63
CA GLY A 472 -41.95 -7.99 -16.14
C GLY A 472 -42.38 -9.39 -16.60
N MET A 473 -42.68 -10.26 -15.64
CA MET A 473 -43.04 -11.68 -15.82
C MET A 473 -41.89 -12.66 -16.15
N GLY A 474 -40.89 -12.78 -15.27
CA GLY A 474 -40.02 -13.96 -15.20
C GLY A 474 -38.61 -13.67 -14.70
N GLU A 475 -38.04 -14.59 -13.90
CA GLU A 475 -36.60 -14.59 -13.60
C GLU A 475 -35.82 -15.04 -14.85
N SER A 476 -35.05 -14.15 -15.48
CA SER A 476 -34.09 -14.54 -16.52
C SER A 476 -32.70 -13.99 -16.18
N GLU A 477 -31.71 -14.87 -16.08
CA GLU A 477 -30.29 -14.50 -16.00
C GLU A 477 -29.87 -13.88 -17.34
N LYS A 478 -29.49 -12.60 -17.36
CA LYS A 478 -28.77 -12.03 -18.51
C LYS A 478 -27.27 -12.29 -18.31
N GLU A 479 -26.65 -13.04 -19.23
CA GLU A 479 -25.19 -13.17 -19.37
C GLU A 479 -24.58 -11.79 -19.69
N THR A 480 -24.42 -10.95 -18.67
CA THR A 480 -24.19 -9.51 -18.90
C THR A 480 -22.75 -9.22 -19.32
N TRP A 481 -21.81 -10.15 -19.11
CA TRP A 481 -20.43 -10.04 -19.61
C TRP A 481 -19.85 -11.43 -19.93
N ALA A 482 -20.05 -11.90 -21.18
CA ALA A 482 -19.39 -13.12 -21.64
C ALA A 482 -17.86 -12.98 -21.76
N SER A 483 -17.33 -11.74 -21.83
CA SER A 483 -15.90 -11.46 -21.82
C SER A 483 -15.56 -10.04 -21.36
N LEU A 484 -14.44 -9.88 -20.65
CA LEU A 484 -13.78 -8.59 -20.42
C LEU A 484 -12.55 -8.53 -21.35
N PRO A 485 -12.59 -7.80 -22.48
CA PRO A 485 -11.54 -7.90 -23.49
C PRO A 485 -10.21 -7.31 -23.03
N HIS A 486 -9.12 -7.81 -23.61
CA HIS A 486 -7.79 -7.20 -23.46
C HIS A 486 -7.73 -5.81 -24.10
N ALA A 487 -6.75 -5.01 -23.68
CA ALA A 487 -6.52 -3.66 -24.18
C ALA A 487 -7.79 -2.79 -24.21
N SER A 488 -8.61 -2.85 -23.15
CA SER A 488 -9.93 -2.22 -23.13
C SER A 488 -10.16 -1.28 -21.94
N PHE A 489 -9.18 -1.15 -21.05
CA PHE A 489 -9.24 -0.31 -19.86
C PHE A 489 -8.26 0.86 -19.94
N ASP A 490 -8.71 2.05 -19.55
CA ASP A 490 -7.90 3.27 -19.50
C ASP A 490 -7.07 3.34 -18.22
N VAL A 491 -7.60 2.77 -17.13
CA VAL A 491 -6.91 2.66 -15.85
C VAL A 491 -7.12 1.27 -15.28
N VAL A 492 -6.05 0.66 -14.81
CA VAL A 492 -6.12 -0.53 -13.95
C VAL A 492 -5.50 -0.15 -12.61
N ILE A 493 -6.34 -0.14 -11.58
CA ILE A 493 -5.97 0.18 -10.21
C ILE A 493 -6.30 -0.99 -9.30
N MET A 494 -5.31 -1.53 -8.58
CA MET A 494 -5.57 -2.70 -7.72
C MET A 494 -4.57 -2.88 -6.58
N ASN A 495 -5.01 -3.60 -5.55
CA ASN A 495 -4.17 -4.20 -4.52
C ASN A 495 -4.36 -5.73 -4.58
N PRO A 496 -3.56 -6.44 -5.39
CA PRO A 496 -3.74 -7.87 -5.59
C PRO A 496 -3.30 -8.68 -4.36
N PRO A 497 -3.77 -9.93 -4.21
CA PRO A 497 -3.30 -10.83 -3.16
C PRO A 497 -1.79 -11.14 -3.27
N PHE A 498 -1.08 -11.23 -2.13
CA PHE A 498 0.37 -11.48 -2.06
C PHE A 498 0.75 -12.94 -1.76
N THR A 499 -0.23 -13.84 -1.73
CA THR A 499 -0.11 -15.28 -1.44
C THR A 499 0.86 -15.97 -2.40
N ARG A 500 1.72 -16.85 -1.85
CA ARG A 500 2.75 -17.59 -2.61
C ARG A 500 2.37 -19.06 -2.75
N ALA A 501 2.63 -19.63 -3.92
CA ALA A 501 2.40 -21.06 -4.18
C ALA A 501 3.39 -21.99 -3.45
N THR A 502 4.53 -21.46 -2.98
CA THR A 502 5.72 -22.24 -2.59
C THR A 502 6.22 -21.96 -1.17
N GLY A 503 5.33 -21.55 -0.25
CA GLY A 503 5.71 -21.11 1.10
C GLY A 503 5.97 -22.24 2.11
N HIS A 504 6.94 -22.01 3.02
CA HIS A 504 7.04 -22.68 4.34
C HIS A 504 5.77 -22.49 5.21
N GLU A 505 4.79 -21.70 4.76
CA GLU A 505 3.46 -21.59 5.35
C GLU A 505 2.67 -22.89 5.22
N GLY A 506 2.86 -23.67 4.15
CA GLY A 506 2.25 -25.00 4.04
C GLY A 506 2.68 -25.96 5.16
N SER A 507 3.91 -25.82 5.67
CA SER A 507 4.39 -26.57 6.84
C SER A 507 3.93 -26.01 8.19
N LYS A 508 3.47 -24.75 8.26
CA LYS A 508 2.91 -24.14 9.48
C LYS A 508 1.39 -24.32 9.60
N ILE A 509 0.70 -24.43 8.47
CA ILE A 509 -0.77 -24.48 8.39
C ILE A 509 -1.25 -25.87 7.94
N GLY A 510 -0.35 -26.75 7.50
CA GLY A 510 -0.70 -28.10 7.04
C GLY A 510 -1.35 -28.14 5.64
N VAL A 511 -1.30 -27.05 4.88
CA VAL A 511 -1.97 -26.93 3.57
C VAL A 511 -0.96 -27.03 2.42
N PRO A 512 -1.17 -27.91 1.42
CA PRO A 512 -0.21 -28.17 0.34
C PRO A 512 0.11 -26.97 -0.56
N ASN A 513 -0.85 -26.07 -0.80
CA ASN A 513 -0.64 -24.85 -1.59
C ASN A 513 -1.44 -23.65 -1.03
N PRO A 514 -0.79 -22.73 -0.30
CA PRO A 514 -1.45 -21.56 0.30
C PRO A 514 -2.19 -20.64 -0.70
N MET A 515 -1.74 -20.61 -1.96
CA MET A 515 -2.36 -19.86 -3.06
C MET A 515 -3.79 -20.30 -3.33
N PHE A 516 -4.10 -21.58 -3.12
CA PHE A 516 -5.44 -22.14 -3.39
C PHE A 516 -6.15 -22.59 -2.12
N ALA A 517 -5.58 -22.34 -0.94
CA ALA A 517 -6.10 -22.76 0.35
C ALA A 517 -7.41 -22.07 0.76
N ALA A 518 -7.80 -20.99 0.06
CA ALA A 518 -9.07 -20.34 0.29
C ALA A 518 -10.24 -21.32 0.04
N PHE A 519 -11.28 -21.22 0.86
CA PHE A 519 -12.52 -22.01 0.77
C PHE A 519 -12.39 -23.53 1.02
N SER A 520 -11.38 -23.96 1.77
CA SER A 520 -11.22 -25.37 2.19
C SER A 520 -11.14 -26.36 1.03
N SER A 521 -10.51 -25.92 -0.07
CA SER A 521 -10.25 -26.75 -1.24
C SER A 521 -9.40 -27.97 -0.89
N ASP A 522 -9.79 -29.14 -1.42
CA ASP A 522 -9.06 -30.37 -1.20
C ASP A 522 -7.74 -30.42 -2.00
N ALA A 523 -6.87 -31.38 -1.68
CA ALA A 523 -5.56 -31.48 -2.33
C ALA A 523 -5.65 -31.74 -3.86
N GLU A 524 -6.71 -32.37 -4.34
CA GLU A 524 -6.92 -32.61 -5.76
C GLU A 524 -7.30 -31.31 -6.48
N GLU A 525 -8.23 -30.55 -5.91
CA GLU A 525 -8.65 -29.24 -6.39
C GLU A 525 -7.47 -28.26 -6.46
N GLN A 526 -6.67 -28.14 -5.39
CA GLN A 526 -5.47 -27.29 -5.38
C GLN A 526 -4.46 -27.67 -6.47
N ARG A 527 -4.34 -28.97 -6.78
CA ARG A 527 -3.46 -29.46 -7.85
C ARG A 527 -3.97 -29.06 -9.23
N LEU A 528 -5.27 -29.19 -9.47
CA LEU A 528 -5.91 -28.79 -10.73
C LEU A 528 -5.78 -27.28 -10.96
N MET A 529 -6.05 -26.48 -9.93
CA MET A 529 -5.90 -25.02 -9.97
C MET A 529 -4.45 -24.60 -10.22
N GLY A 530 -3.49 -25.29 -9.60
CA GLY A 530 -2.06 -25.08 -9.86
C GLY A 530 -1.65 -25.38 -11.31
N ASN A 531 -2.22 -26.41 -11.93
CA ASN A 531 -1.97 -26.72 -13.34
C ASN A 531 -2.59 -25.67 -14.27
N ALA A 532 -3.83 -25.26 -14.02
CA ALA A 532 -4.50 -24.20 -14.78
C ALA A 532 -3.71 -22.87 -14.70
N THR A 533 -3.24 -22.52 -13.50
CA THR A 533 -2.44 -21.30 -13.28
C THR A 533 -1.12 -21.35 -14.05
N LYS A 534 -0.42 -22.50 -14.04
CA LYS A 534 0.82 -22.69 -14.83
C LYS A 534 0.58 -22.52 -16.32
N TRP A 535 -0.54 -23.03 -16.83
CA TRP A 535 -0.90 -22.87 -18.23
C TRP A 535 -1.18 -21.40 -18.60
N LEU A 536 -1.98 -20.69 -17.80
CA LEU A 536 -2.30 -19.27 -18.03
C LEU A 536 -1.08 -18.34 -17.97
N THR A 537 -0.10 -18.70 -17.15
CA THR A 537 1.11 -17.90 -16.89
C THR A 537 2.29 -18.29 -17.76
N GLN A 538 2.16 -19.31 -18.62
CA GLN A 538 3.24 -19.78 -19.46
C GLN A 538 3.73 -18.67 -20.41
N GLY A 539 5.05 -18.44 -20.42
CA GLY A 539 5.66 -17.39 -21.26
C GLY A 539 5.40 -15.96 -20.79
N THR A 540 4.89 -15.75 -19.57
CA THR A 540 4.67 -14.43 -18.98
C THR A 540 5.73 -14.08 -17.95
N SER A 541 5.69 -12.86 -17.39
CA SER A 541 6.57 -12.43 -16.31
C SER A 541 6.17 -12.95 -14.93
N ALA A 542 5.07 -13.68 -14.81
CA ALA A 542 4.58 -14.17 -13.53
C ALA A 542 5.51 -15.27 -12.97
N HIS A 543 5.68 -15.29 -11.64
CA HIS A 543 6.60 -16.22 -10.99
C HIS A 543 6.02 -16.78 -9.70
N GLY A 544 6.04 -18.11 -9.51
CA GLY A 544 5.42 -18.78 -8.36
C GLY A 544 5.93 -18.30 -6.99
N ASN A 545 7.23 -17.99 -6.87
CA ASN A 545 7.82 -17.43 -5.65
C ASN A 545 7.50 -15.94 -5.41
N ALA A 546 7.10 -15.20 -6.46
CA ALA A 546 6.61 -13.82 -6.34
C ALA A 546 5.15 -13.77 -5.88
N GLY A 547 4.41 -14.87 -6.07
CA GLY A 547 3.03 -15.01 -5.65
C GLY A 547 2.02 -14.45 -6.67
N GLU A 548 0.75 -14.43 -6.28
CA GLU A 548 -0.38 -14.06 -7.14
C GLU A 548 -0.26 -12.63 -7.67
N ALA A 549 0.26 -11.69 -6.88
CA ALA A 549 0.48 -10.31 -7.32
C ALA A 549 1.30 -10.20 -8.62
N SER A 550 2.22 -11.13 -8.90
CA SER A 550 2.94 -11.17 -10.18
C SER A 550 2.06 -11.58 -11.36
N ILE A 551 1.07 -12.44 -11.12
CA ILE A 551 0.07 -12.86 -12.11
C ILE A 551 -0.91 -11.71 -12.37
N PHE A 552 -1.36 -11.03 -11.33
CA PHE A 552 -2.23 -9.86 -11.45
C PHE A 552 -1.56 -8.70 -12.19
N LEU A 553 -0.24 -8.50 -12.05
CA LEU A 553 0.51 -7.55 -12.88
C LEU A 553 0.44 -7.92 -14.37
N VAL A 554 0.58 -9.20 -14.72
CA VAL A 554 0.42 -9.67 -16.10
C VAL A 554 -1.01 -9.43 -16.60
N LEU A 555 -2.01 -9.69 -15.76
CA LEU A 555 -3.41 -9.43 -16.08
C LEU A 555 -3.65 -7.94 -16.33
N ALA A 556 -3.17 -7.08 -15.43
CA ALA A 556 -3.25 -5.63 -15.55
C ALA A 556 -2.64 -5.15 -16.87
N ASP A 557 -1.42 -5.62 -17.17
CA ASP A 557 -0.73 -5.30 -18.41
C ASP A 557 -1.55 -5.70 -19.64
N ARG A 558 -2.10 -6.93 -19.69
CA ARG A 558 -2.92 -7.36 -20.83
C ARG A 558 -4.22 -6.58 -20.97
N LYS A 559 -4.85 -6.18 -19.86
CA LYS A 559 -6.16 -5.49 -19.86
C LYS A 559 -6.04 -4.00 -20.20
N LEU A 560 -4.91 -3.37 -19.88
CA LEU A 560 -4.66 -1.96 -20.20
C LEU A 560 -4.55 -1.68 -21.70
N LYS A 561 -5.27 -0.65 -22.16
CA LYS A 561 -5.08 -0.03 -23.48
C LYS A 561 -3.63 0.48 -23.63
N PRO A 562 -3.11 0.60 -24.87
CA PRO A 562 -1.96 1.46 -25.10
C PRO A 562 -2.21 2.86 -24.52
N ASP A 563 -1.21 3.46 -23.88
CA ASP A 563 -1.30 4.73 -23.14
C ASP A 563 -2.17 4.71 -21.87
N GLY A 564 -2.70 3.54 -21.48
CA GLY A 564 -3.44 3.37 -20.24
C GLY A 564 -2.56 3.53 -18.99
N MET A 565 -3.18 3.81 -17.85
CA MET A 565 -2.52 4.02 -16.57
C MET A 565 -2.54 2.75 -15.71
N LEU A 566 -1.36 2.31 -15.29
CA LEU A 566 -1.20 1.27 -14.26
C LEU A 566 -1.02 1.94 -12.90
N ALA A 567 -1.75 1.47 -11.89
CA ALA A 567 -1.62 1.91 -10.51
C ALA A 567 -1.79 0.72 -9.55
N MET A 568 -0.73 0.25 -8.91
CA MET A 568 -0.79 -0.96 -8.09
C MET A 568 -0.16 -0.77 -6.72
N VAL A 569 -0.78 -1.36 -5.70
CA VAL A 569 -0.14 -1.68 -4.42
C VAL A 569 0.56 -3.03 -4.59
N MET A 570 1.86 -3.11 -4.27
CA MET A 570 2.67 -4.30 -4.50
C MET A 570 3.55 -4.58 -3.28
N PRO A 571 3.94 -5.84 -3.01
CA PRO A 571 4.90 -6.10 -1.94
C PRO A 571 6.23 -5.44 -2.27
N LEU A 572 6.93 -4.88 -1.27
CA LEU A 572 8.20 -4.18 -1.45
C LEU A 572 9.24 -5.05 -2.18
N SER A 573 9.18 -6.37 -2.03
CA SER A 573 10.01 -7.34 -2.74
C SER A 573 9.91 -7.24 -4.27
N LEU A 574 8.89 -6.59 -4.84
CA LEU A 574 8.86 -6.23 -6.26
C LEU A 574 10.12 -5.45 -6.66
N VAL A 575 10.59 -4.55 -5.80
CA VAL A 575 11.71 -3.66 -6.14
C VAL A 575 13.06 -4.38 -6.18
N SER A 576 13.30 -5.40 -5.36
CA SER A 576 14.64 -6.02 -5.26
C SER A 576 14.66 -7.55 -5.20
N GLY A 577 13.52 -8.22 -5.03
CA GLY A 577 13.46 -9.68 -4.96
C GLY A 577 13.67 -10.36 -6.32
N ASP A 578 14.34 -11.52 -6.29
CA ASP A 578 14.75 -12.28 -7.49
C ASP A 578 13.57 -12.74 -8.31
N ALA A 579 12.54 -13.26 -7.63
CA ALA A 579 11.31 -13.74 -8.27
C ALA A 579 10.56 -12.65 -9.04
N TRP A 580 10.91 -11.38 -8.83
CA TRP A 580 10.28 -10.21 -9.43
C TRP A 580 11.08 -9.61 -10.60
N GLU A 581 12.22 -10.20 -10.98
CA GLU A 581 13.08 -9.65 -12.05
C GLU A 581 12.33 -9.50 -13.38
N GLN A 582 11.58 -10.52 -13.80
CA GLN A 582 10.79 -10.44 -15.03
C GLN A 582 9.66 -9.41 -14.93
N SER A 583 9.07 -9.21 -13.75
CA SER A 583 8.06 -8.18 -13.51
C SER A 583 8.67 -6.77 -13.62
N ARG A 584 9.86 -6.55 -13.06
CA ARG A 584 10.60 -5.29 -13.22
C ARG A 584 10.99 -5.04 -14.67
N ALA A 585 11.43 -6.07 -15.39
CA ALA A 585 11.73 -5.98 -16.81
C ALA A 585 10.49 -5.62 -17.65
N LEU A 586 9.32 -6.21 -17.35
CA LEU A 586 8.04 -5.85 -17.95
C LEU A 586 7.71 -4.37 -17.70
N LEU A 587 7.80 -3.91 -16.45
CA LEU A 587 7.52 -2.52 -16.09
C LEU A 587 8.46 -1.55 -16.81
N ALA A 588 9.78 -1.79 -16.75
CA ALA A 588 10.77 -0.93 -17.41
C ALA A 588 10.61 -0.90 -18.94
N LYS A 589 10.20 -2.02 -19.56
CA LYS A 589 10.04 -2.10 -21.02
C LYS A 589 8.72 -1.50 -21.52
N ASN A 590 7.63 -1.70 -20.79
CA ASN A 590 6.28 -1.40 -21.27
C ASN A 590 5.65 -0.16 -20.65
N TYR A 591 6.31 0.51 -19.70
CA TYR A 591 5.76 1.67 -19.00
C TYR A 591 6.72 2.86 -18.97
N SER A 592 6.20 4.05 -19.23
CA SER A 592 6.87 5.34 -19.09
C SER A 592 6.47 6.07 -17.81
N GLU A 593 7.29 7.04 -17.40
CA GLU A 593 7.05 7.94 -16.27
C GLU A 593 6.87 7.24 -14.91
N LEU A 594 7.46 6.06 -14.76
CA LEU A 594 7.32 5.21 -13.56
C LEU A 594 7.58 5.99 -12.26
N ILE A 595 6.66 5.85 -11.32
CA ILE A 595 6.77 6.32 -9.95
C ILE A 595 6.70 5.09 -9.04
N VAL A 596 7.70 4.93 -8.17
CA VAL A 596 7.73 3.90 -7.14
C VAL A 596 7.75 4.58 -5.78
N ILE A 597 6.78 4.29 -4.93
CA ILE A 597 6.65 4.89 -3.60
C ILE A 597 6.85 3.82 -2.54
N SER A 598 7.67 4.11 -1.55
CA SER A 598 7.83 3.28 -0.34
C SER A 598 7.79 4.15 0.91
N ILE A 599 7.67 3.54 2.08
CA ILE A 599 7.69 4.23 3.37
C ILE A 599 8.98 3.85 4.09
N ALA A 600 9.70 4.81 4.67
CA ALA A 600 10.95 4.57 5.39
C ALA A 600 10.72 3.70 6.64
N GLY A 601 9.73 4.07 7.47
CA GLY A 601 9.07 3.28 8.53
C GLY A 601 9.95 2.39 9.43
N THR A 602 9.83 2.56 10.75
CA THR A 602 10.56 1.75 11.73
C THR A 602 9.85 0.42 12.03
N GLU A 603 8.53 0.44 12.18
CA GLU A 603 7.75 -0.72 12.64
C GLU A 603 6.93 -1.36 11.51
N GLY A 604 6.57 -2.65 11.67
CA GLY A 604 5.87 -3.44 10.64
C GLY A 604 4.63 -2.78 10.05
N ALA A 605 3.74 -2.27 10.90
CA ALA A 605 2.49 -1.61 10.49
C ALA A 605 2.71 -0.26 9.76
N GLU A 606 3.87 0.38 9.95
CA GLU A 606 4.22 1.65 9.31
C GLU A 606 4.78 1.45 7.90
N LEU A 607 5.15 0.23 7.51
CA LEU A 607 5.83 -0.06 6.24
C LEU A 607 4.87 -0.23 5.06
N SER A 608 3.58 -0.18 5.36
CA SER A 608 2.54 -0.76 4.53
C SER A 608 1.48 0.27 4.21
N PHE A 609 1.02 0.29 2.97
CA PHE A 609 -0.11 1.10 2.50
C PHE A 609 -1.46 0.42 2.81
N SER A 610 -1.44 -0.88 3.09
CA SER A 610 -2.56 -1.68 3.57
C SER A 610 -2.58 -1.74 5.09
N ALA A 611 -3.77 -1.97 5.64
CA ALA A 611 -3.95 -2.28 7.05
C ALA A 611 -3.39 -3.68 7.38
N ASP A 612 -2.97 -3.86 8.64
CA ASP A 612 -2.71 -5.16 9.26
C ASP A 612 -1.64 -6.06 8.60
N THR A 613 -0.62 -5.47 7.97
CA THR A 613 0.52 -6.22 7.43
C THR A 613 1.86 -5.70 7.94
N ASP A 614 2.70 -6.63 8.41
CA ASP A 614 4.10 -6.37 8.83
C ASP A 614 5.10 -6.45 7.67
N MET A 615 4.59 -6.65 6.46
CA MET A 615 5.35 -6.73 5.23
C MET A 615 5.38 -5.37 4.55
N GLY A 616 6.57 -4.84 4.27
CA GLY A 616 6.70 -3.61 3.50
C GLY A 616 6.00 -3.68 2.14
N GLU A 617 5.38 -2.58 1.75
CA GLU A 617 4.70 -2.42 0.47
C GLU A 617 5.30 -1.27 -0.33
N CYS A 618 4.99 -1.25 -1.63
CA CYS A 618 5.26 -0.13 -2.50
C CYS A 618 4.06 0.18 -3.39
N LEU A 619 3.92 1.44 -3.77
CA LEU A 619 2.99 1.86 -4.81
C LEU A 619 3.74 2.00 -6.12
N VAL A 620 3.20 1.45 -7.21
CA VAL A 620 3.75 1.58 -8.56
C VAL A 620 2.73 2.25 -9.46
N VAL A 621 3.14 3.34 -10.11
CA VAL A 621 2.32 4.09 -11.07
C VAL A 621 3.10 4.26 -12.37
N GLY A 622 2.47 4.01 -13.52
CA GLY A 622 3.12 4.17 -14.82
C GLY A 622 2.16 4.23 -15.99
N HIS A 623 2.55 4.97 -17.03
CA HIS A 623 1.82 5.04 -18.30
C HIS A 623 2.27 3.93 -19.23
N LYS A 624 1.36 3.10 -19.72
CA LYS A 624 1.69 2.02 -20.65
C LYS A 624 2.17 2.59 -21.97
N SER A 625 3.45 2.40 -22.28
CA SER A 625 4.12 2.98 -23.43
C SER A 625 5.12 1.99 -24.00
N PRO A 626 5.10 1.70 -25.31
CA PRO A 626 6.05 0.77 -25.93
C PRO A 626 7.50 1.28 -25.89
N LYS A 627 7.72 2.55 -25.54
CA LYS A 627 9.07 3.12 -25.33
C LYS A 627 9.69 2.71 -24.00
N GLY A 628 8.86 2.33 -23.02
CA GLY A 628 9.30 2.02 -21.67
C GLY A 628 9.91 3.21 -20.92
N SER A 629 10.69 2.89 -19.89
CA SER A 629 11.42 3.78 -19.01
C SER A 629 12.85 3.30 -18.84
N GLN A 630 13.81 4.20 -19.04
CA GLN A 630 15.20 3.98 -18.62
C GLN A 630 15.44 4.47 -17.19
N ARG A 631 14.48 5.22 -16.63
CA ARG A 631 14.54 5.84 -15.29
C ARG A 631 13.17 5.85 -14.65
N ALA A 632 13.14 5.83 -13.33
CA ALA A 632 11.93 6.07 -12.55
C ALA A 632 12.13 7.20 -11.53
N THR A 633 11.02 7.70 -11.01
CA THR A 633 10.98 8.55 -9.82
C THR A 633 10.71 7.69 -8.60
N PHE A 634 11.67 7.62 -7.69
CA PHE A 634 11.51 6.95 -6.40
C PHE A 634 11.09 7.97 -5.36
N VAL A 635 10.02 7.68 -4.63
CA VAL A 635 9.51 8.50 -3.53
C VAL A 635 9.58 7.69 -2.25
N ILE A 636 10.20 8.25 -1.23
CA ILE A 636 10.27 7.64 0.09
C ILE A 636 9.56 8.58 1.05
N LEU A 637 8.39 8.17 1.53
CA LEU A 637 7.64 8.89 2.56
C LEU A 637 8.22 8.54 3.94
N ASN A 638 8.20 9.50 4.86
CA ASN A 638 8.61 9.26 6.24
C ASN A 638 7.65 8.27 6.92
N GLU A 639 6.36 8.47 6.69
CA GLU A 639 5.25 7.69 7.25
C GLU A 639 4.12 7.53 6.24
N ARG A 640 3.22 6.57 6.49
CA ARG A 640 1.97 6.43 5.72
C ARG A 640 1.08 7.65 5.99
N PRO A 641 0.46 8.26 4.96
CA PRO A 641 -0.53 9.31 5.18
C PRO A 641 -1.67 8.83 6.09
N GLN A 642 -2.03 9.63 7.10
CA GLN A 642 -3.05 9.21 8.08
C GLN A 642 -4.48 9.35 7.55
N PHE A 643 -4.74 10.34 6.69
CA PHE A 643 -6.09 10.65 6.17
C PHE A 643 -6.10 10.79 4.63
N PRO A 644 -7.24 10.56 3.95
CA PRO A 644 -7.40 10.74 2.50
C PRO A 644 -6.87 12.07 1.96
N MET A 645 -7.16 13.17 2.67
CA MET A 645 -6.68 14.51 2.31
C MET A 645 -5.15 14.59 2.24
N LEU A 646 -4.44 13.97 3.19
CA LEU A 646 -2.98 13.92 3.20
C LEU A 646 -2.44 13.10 2.03
N GLY A 647 -3.09 11.97 1.71
CA GLY A 647 -2.75 11.16 0.55
C GLY A 647 -2.89 11.92 -0.76
N ALA A 648 -4.03 12.58 -0.99
CA ALA A 648 -4.27 13.40 -2.17
C ALA A 648 -3.29 14.59 -2.27
N SER A 649 -2.98 15.22 -1.13
CA SER A 649 -2.01 16.31 -1.06
C SER A 649 -0.59 15.83 -1.38
N ALA A 650 -0.17 14.68 -0.86
CA ALA A 650 1.12 14.08 -1.19
C ALA A 650 1.24 13.77 -2.69
N ALA A 651 0.18 13.20 -3.29
CA ALA A 651 0.11 12.97 -4.73
C ALA A 651 0.35 14.27 -5.52
N LYS A 652 -0.31 15.36 -5.12
CA LYS A 652 -0.12 16.68 -5.74
C LYS A 652 1.32 17.17 -5.62
N GLN A 653 1.91 17.12 -4.43
CA GLN A 653 3.28 17.57 -4.22
C GLN A 653 4.28 16.77 -5.06
N ILE A 654 4.10 15.44 -5.16
CA ILE A 654 4.91 14.58 -6.03
C ILE A 654 4.78 15.00 -7.50
N ARG A 655 3.56 15.26 -8.00
CA ARG A 655 3.35 15.73 -9.38
C ARG A 655 4.01 17.09 -9.64
N LEU A 656 3.87 18.04 -8.72
CA LEU A 656 4.49 19.36 -8.83
C LEU A 656 6.03 19.25 -8.85
N LEU A 657 6.59 18.41 -7.99
CA LEU A 657 8.02 18.14 -7.96
C LEU A 657 8.52 17.54 -9.28
N LYS A 658 7.80 16.59 -9.88
CA LYS A 658 8.16 16.03 -11.19
C LYS A 658 8.14 17.07 -12.32
N ARG A 659 7.24 18.07 -12.25
CA ARG A 659 7.17 19.16 -13.25
C ARG A 659 8.28 20.19 -13.11
N ARG A 660 8.71 20.47 -11.89
CA ARG A 660 9.82 21.38 -11.63
C ARG A 660 11.12 20.73 -12.12
N LYS A 661 11.86 21.39 -13.01
CA LYS A 661 13.21 20.96 -13.36
C LYS A 661 14.07 21.04 -12.08
N GLY A 662 14.77 19.95 -11.72
CA GLY A 662 15.64 19.94 -10.54
C GLY A 662 15.42 18.79 -9.56
N LEU A 663 14.68 17.73 -9.93
CA LEU A 663 14.68 16.50 -9.15
C LEU A 663 16.11 15.94 -9.07
N ARG A 664 16.63 15.79 -7.85
CA ARG A 664 17.97 15.24 -7.61
C ARG A 664 18.05 13.81 -8.12
N ARG A 665 19.24 13.43 -8.56
CA ARG A 665 19.51 12.13 -9.17
C ARG A 665 20.37 11.27 -8.26
N LEU A 666 20.25 9.96 -8.42
CA LEU A 666 21.10 8.99 -7.71
C LEU A 666 22.60 9.21 -8.02
N GLU A 667 22.89 9.74 -9.20
CA GLU A 667 24.25 9.97 -9.71
C GLU A 667 24.89 11.28 -9.23
N ASP A 668 24.14 12.19 -8.59
CA ASP A 668 24.59 13.56 -8.26
C ASP A 668 25.67 13.61 -7.15
N GLY A 669 25.92 12.49 -6.46
CA GLY A 669 26.74 12.43 -5.25
C GLY A 669 25.90 12.59 -3.97
N PRO A 670 26.47 12.44 -2.76
CA PRO A 670 25.74 12.25 -1.51
C PRO A 670 25.13 13.54 -0.93
N VAL A 671 24.16 14.10 -1.65
CA VAL A 671 23.46 15.36 -1.33
C VAL A 671 22.03 15.17 -0.80
N GLY A 672 21.54 13.93 -0.76
CA GLY A 672 20.17 13.57 -0.38
C GLY A 672 19.16 13.74 -1.53
N GLY A 673 17.93 13.31 -1.31
CA GLY A 673 16.85 13.47 -2.29
C GLY A 673 16.27 14.88 -2.28
N THR A 674 15.38 15.15 -3.22
CA THR A 674 14.59 16.39 -3.22
C THR A 674 13.47 16.25 -2.18
N PRO A 675 13.39 17.10 -1.15
CA PRO A 675 12.37 16.97 -0.11
C PRO A 675 10.97 17.25 -0.66
N ILE A 676 9.99 16.56 -0.09
CA ILE A 676 8.56 16.73 -0.34
C ILE A 676 7.97 17.42 0.89
N HIS A 677 7.21 18.49 0.67
CA HIS A 677 6.75 19.35 1.75
C HIS A 677 5.23 19.47 1.83
N PHE A 678 4.72 19.58 3.05
CA PHE A 678 3.46 20.25 3.38
C PHE A 678 3.78 21.51 4.18
N GLY A 679 3.63 22.69 3.57
CA GLY A 679 4.14 23.91 4.17
C GLY A 679 5.64 23.81 4.42
N ALA A 680 6.06 23.95 5.68
CA ALA A 680 7.45 23.76 6.08
C ALA A 680 7.77 22.32 6.51
N ASP A 681 6.77 21.46 6.70
CA ASP A 681 6.95 20.08 7.16
C ASP A 681 7.48 19.20 6.01
N VAL A 682 8.56 18.45 6.25
CA VAL A 682 9.09 17.46 5.28
C VAL A 682 8.38 16.13 5.51
N ILE A 683 7.63 15.66 4.51
CA ILE A 683 6.89 14.39 4.58
C ILE A 683 7.62 13.21 3.94
N GLY A 684 8.72 13.49 3.23
CA GLY A 684 9.49 12.48 2.51
C GLY A 684 10.47 13.11 1.53
N GLN A 685 11.06 12.29 0.68
CA GLN A 685 12.00 12.71 -0.36
C GLN A 685 11.70 11.99 -1.69
N ALA A 686 12.04 12.64 -2.79
CA ALA A 686 11.96 12.09 -4.13
C ALA A 686 13.33 12.13 -4.83
N MET A 687 13.62 11.13 -5.66
CA MET A 687 14.85 11.03 -6.43
C MET A 687 14.60 10.37 -7.79
N SER A 688 15.28 10.85 -8.83
CA SER A 688 15.31 10.16 -10.11
C SER A 688 16.47 9.17 -10.15
N ALA A 689 16.23 7.94 -10.59
CA ALA A 689 17.29 6.96 -10.73
C ALA A 689 17.16 6.10 -11.99
N PRO A 690 18.27 5.58 -12.52
CA PRO A 690 18.25 4.63 -13.62
C PRO A 690 17.57 3.33 -13.21
N LEU A 691 16.89 2.70 -14.17
CA LEU A 691 16.36 1.35 -14.03
C LEU A 691 17.37 0.38 -14.64
N PRO A 692 18.07 -0.45 -13.85
CA PRO A 692 19.03 -1.39 -14.38
C PRO A 692 18.32 -2.46 -15.24
N PRO A 693 18.98 -2.99 -16.28
CA PRO A 693 18.40 -4.02 -17.15
C PRO A 693 18.14 -5.36 -16.44
N SER A 694 18.89 -5.62 -15.35
CA SER A 694 18.78 -6.80 -14.49
C SER A 694 19.05 -6.41 -13.04
N GLY A 695 18.59 -7.24 -12.09
CA GLY A 695 18.77 -6.97 -10.66
C GLY A 695 17.71 -6.03 -10.05
N GLY A 696 18.02 -5.48 -8.87
CA GLY A 696 17.08 -4.73 -8.04
C GLY A 696 17.05 -3.22 -8.29
N TRP A 697 15.88 -2.62 -8.09
CA TRP A 697 15.65 -1.19 -7.94
C TRP A 697 15.83 -0.81 -6.46
N ASN A 698 17.09 -0.67 -6.04
CA ASN A 698 17.48 -0.65 -4.62
C ASN A 698 17.00 0.60 -3.83
N LEU A 699 16.48 1.62 -4.50
CA LEU A 699 15.91 2.84 -3.89
C LEU A 699 14.53 2.59 -3.27
N ALA A 700 14.50 1.85 -2.17
CA ALA A 700 13.27 1.62 -1.43
C ALA A 700 13.56 1.56 0.07
N ARG A 701 12.70 2.23 0.86
CA ARG A 701 12.77 2.25 2.32
C ARG A 701 14.12 2.77 2.85
N ILE A 702 14.50 3.96 2.37
CA ILE A 702 15.74 4.68 2.72
C ILE A 702 15.36 6.09 3.15
N ALA A 703 15.53 6.43 4.44
CA ALA A 703 15.16 7.74 4.96
C ALA A 703 16.14 8.83 4.48
N ASP A 704 17.44 8.53 4.52
CA ASP A 704 18.49 9.42 4.05
C ASP A 704 19.06 8.97 2.71
N LEU A 705 18.56 9.60 1.64
CA LEU A 705 18.99 9.27 0.28
C LEU A 705 20.45 9.66 -0.05
N ALA A 706 21.16 10.37 0.83
CA ALA A 706 22.60 10.55 0.68
C ALA A 706 23.37 9.23 0.87
N LEU A 707 22.83 8.31 1.67
CA LEU A 707 23.38 6.95 1.81
C LEU A 707 23.20 6.16 0.52
N ALA A 708 22.02 6.24 -0.11
CA ALA A 708 21.76 5.60 -1.40
C ALA A 708 22.72 6.10 -2.49
N GLN A 709 22.94 7.42 -2.56
CA GLN A 709 23.90 8.02 -3.48
C GLN A 709 25.33 7.54 -3.18
N SER A 710 25.76 7.51 -1.92
CA SER A 710 27.09 6.99 -1.54
C SER A 710 27.27 5.52 -1.94
N ALA A 711 26.25 4.70 -1.68
CA ALA A 711 26.25 3.29 -2.06
C ALA A 711 26.31 3.11 -3.57
N TYR A 712 25.57 3.91 -4.34
CA TYR A 712 25.63 3.91 -5.80
C TYR A 712 27.02 4.30 -6.33
N GLN A 713 27.65 5.34 -5.77
CA GLN A 713 28.99 5.76 -6.16
C GLN A 713 30.03 4.66 -5.91
N ILE A 714 29.93 3.94 -4.79
CA ILE A 714 30.82 2.80 -4.53
C ILE A 714 30.49 1.63 -5.47
N ALA A 715 29.23 1.20 -5.50
CA ALA A 715 28.79 0.00 -6.22
C ALA A 715 28.94 0.09 -7.75
N THR A 716 28.62 1.25 -8.33
CA THR A 716 28.52 1.42 -9.78
C THR A 716 29.71 2.18 -10.33
N GLU A 717 30.18 3.20 -9.60
CA GLU A 717 31.29 4.04 -10.05
C GLU A 717 32.63 3.60 -9.46
N GLY A 718 32.70 2.62 -8.57
CA GLY A 718 33.95 2.23 -7.90
C GLY A 718 34.60 3.41 -7.18
N ARG A 719 33.80 4.32 -6.62
CA ARG A 719 34.25 5.61 -6.07
C ARG A 719 33.73 5.78 -4.65
N VAL A 720 34.64 5.93 -3.69
CA VAL A 720 34.28 6.36 -2.34
C VAL A 720 33.98 7.84 -2.36
N TRP A 721 32.69 8.16 -2.30
CA TRP A 721 32.19 9.52 -2.15
C TRP A 721 31.10 9.53 -1.08
N LEU A 722 31.47 9.96 0.13
CA LEU A 722 30.64 9.91 1.33
C LEU A 722 29.97 11.26 1.62
N PRO A 723 28.93 11.31 2.48
CA PRO A 723 28.32 12.56 2.88
C PRO A 723 29.36 13.53 3.46
N SER A 724 29.16 14.84 3.26
CA SER A 724 30.08 15.96 3.59
C SER A 724 31.42 16.01 2.83
N MET A 725 31.69 15.06 1.93
CA MET A 725 32.92 15.00 1.16
C MET A 725 32.81 15.78 -0.16
N ASN A 726 33.82 16.57 -0.52
CA ASN A 726 33.85 17.21 -1.84
C ASN A 726 34.14 16.17 -2.93
N LYS A 727 33.61 16.40 -4.14
CA LYS A 727 33.86 15.52 -5.29
C LYS A 727 35.36 15.36 -5.60
N ALA A 728 36.13 16.42 -5.43
CA ALA A 728 37.58 16.43 -5.69
C ALA A 728 38.36 15.49 -4.74
N ASP A 729 37.83 15.25 -3.53
CA ASP A 729 38.45 14.38 -2.54
C ASP A 729 38.10 12.91 -2.77
N SER A 730 37.14 12.61 -3.66
CA SER A 730 36.65 11.24 -3.89
C SER A 730 37.74 10.32 -4.42
N LEU A 731 37.78 9.09 -3.90
CA LEU A 731 38.82 8.11 -4.22
C LEU A 731 38.25 6.96 -5.03
N LYS A 732 38.94 6.54 -6.09
CA LYS A 732 38.60 5.32 -6.84
C LYS A 732 39.14 4.11 -6.10
N ILE A 733 38.31 3.07 -5.96
CA ILE A 733 38.67 1.78 -5.40
C ILE A 733 38.25 0.67 -6.36
N PRO A 734 38.96 -0.46 -6.40
CA PRO A 734 38.57 -1.56 -7.27
C PRO A 734 37.32 -2.23 -6.69
N VAL A 735 36.21 -2.17 -7.42
CA VAL A 735 34.94 -2.80 -7.02
C VAL A 735 34.57 -3.83 -8.08
N SER A 736 34.15 -5.00 -7.61
CA SER A 736 33.70 -6.10 -8.44
C SER A 736 32.46 -6.74 -7.83
N THR A 737 31.95 -7.79 -8.46
CA THR A 737 30.83 -8.57 -7.93
C THR A 737 31.35 -9.85 -7.28
N VAL A 738 30.65 -10.39 -6.27
CA VAL A 738 31.04 -11.64 -5.62
C VAL A 738 31.28 -12.78 -6.63
N ALA A 739 30.42 -12.94 -7.63
CA ALA A 739 30.58 -14.01 -8.63
C ALA A 739 31.79 -13.83 -9.57
N ALA A 740 32.34 -12.61 -9.67
CA ALA A 740 33.52 -12.35 -10.48
C ALA A 740 34.83 -12.64 -9.73
N ILE A 741 34.81 -12.61 -8.39
CA ILE A 741 36.02 -12.83 -7.56
C ILE A 741 36.03 -14.18 -6.82
N GLY A 742 34.90 -14.90 -6.82
CA GLY A 742 34.78 -16.16 -6.10
C GLY A 742 33.55 -16.98 -6.47
N GLU A 743 33.47 -18.16 -5.88
CA GLU A 743 32.40 -19.13 -6.13
C GLU A 743 31.46 -19.23 -4.93
N ILE A 744 30.15 -19.11 -5.18
CA ILE A 744 29.14 -19.20 -4.14
C ILE A 744 28.72 -20.65 -3.91
N GLY A 745 28.68 -21.06 -2.65
CA GLY A 745 28.28 -22.39 -2.21
C GLY A 745 26.85 -22.81 -2.64
N PRO A 746 26.49 -24.08 -2.45
CA PRO A 746 25.20 -24.64 -2.83
C PRO A 746 24.03 -23.97 -2.08
N TYR A 747 22.84 -24.04 -2.67
CA TYR A 747 21.64 -23.63 -1.94
C TYR A 747 21.36 -24.66 -0.84
N HIS A 748 20.89 -24.24 0.34
CA HIS A 748 20.75 -25.12 1.51
C HIS A 748 19.99 -26.44 1.25
N ALA A 749 19.00 -26.45 0.36
CA ALA A 749 18.27 -27.67 0.03
C ALA A 749 19.11 -28.67 -0.81
N ASP A 750 20.16 -28.22 -1.48
CA ASP A 750 21.17 -29.07 -2.13
C ASP A 750 22.20 -29.61 -1.14
N ILE A 751 22.17 -29.15 0.13
CA ILE A 751 22.98 -29.66 1.22
C ILE A 751 22.17 -30.69 2.03
N ASN A 752 20.98 -30.31 2.51
CA ASN A 752 20.20 -31.15 3.43
C ASN A 752 18.77 -31.49 2.98
N GLY A 753 18.34 -31.00 1.82
CA GLY A 753 16.95 -31.09 1.37
C GLY A 753 16.57 -32.46 0.82
N LYS A 754 15.26 -32.66 0.67
CA LYS A 754 14.66 -33.79 -0.06
C LYS A 754 14.03 -33.29 -1.37
N THR A 755 13.89 -34.17 -2.34
CA THR A 755 13.11 -33.93 -3.56
C THR A 755 11.61 -33.97 -3.24
N SER A 756 10.77 -33.50 -4.17
CA SER A 756 9.31 -33.50 -4.01
C SER A 756 8.70 -34.91 -3.85
N THR A 757 9.38 -35.95 -4.34
CA THR A 757 8.98 -37.35 -4.18
C THR A 757 9.60 -38.02 -2.95
N GLY A 758 10.28 -37.24 -2.09
CA GLY A 758 10.92 -37.73 -0.85
C GLY A 758 12.34 -38.28 -1.01
N GLY A 759 12.86 -38.38 -2.24
CA GLY A 759 14.25 -38.81 -2.52
C GLY A 759 15.32 -37.79 -2.12
N ILE A 760 16.60 -38.15 -2.21
CA ILE A 760 17.72 -37.33 -1.73
C ILE A 760 18.04 -36.16 -2.68
N ARG A 761 17.74 -34.92 -2.26
CA ARG A 761 18.20 -33.71 -2.96
C ARG A 761 19.61 -33.35 -2.49
N GLY A 762 19.79 -33.11 -1.20
CA GLY A 762 21.08 -32.84 -0.59
C GLY A 762 21.67 -34.04 0.16
N PRO A 763 22.99 -34.26 0.09
CA PRO A 763 23.63 -35.49 0.57
C PRO A 763 23.75 -35.59 2.10
N PHE A 764 23.55 -34.51 2.86
CA PHE A 764 23.77 -34.50 4.30
C PHE A 764 22.47 -34.48 5.12
N SER A 765 22.53 -35.05 6.32
CA SER A 765 21.68 -34.66 7.46
C SER A 765 22.49 -33.77 8.39
N ILE A 766 21.89 -32.69 8.89
CA ILE A 766 22.59 -31.69 9.71
C ILE A 766 22.19 -31.86 11.17
N SER A 767 23.18 -31.86 12.07
CA SER A 767 22.98 -31.83 13.52
C SER A 767 23.98 -30.89 14.19
N PRO A 768 23.65 -30.32 15.37
CA PRO A 768 24.59 -29.48 16.12
C PRO A 768 25.89 -30.21 16.45
N VAL A 769 27.02 -29.50 16.43
CA VAL A 769 28.31 -30.07 16.87
C VAL A 769 28.21 -30.41 18.36
N LYS A 770 28.70 -31.60 18.75
CA LYS A 770 28.76 -31.97 20.17
C LYS A 770 29.90 -31.22 20.85
N PRO A 771 29.73 -30.79 22.12
CA PRO A 771 30.85 -30.27 22.91
C PRO A 771 32.05 -31.21 22.86
N ASP A 772 33.25 -30.64 22.73
CA ASP A 772 34.54 -31.36 22.69
C ASP A 772 34.72 -32.38 21.55
N SER A 773 33.97 -32.24 20.45
CA SER A 773 34.11 -33.07 19.25
C SER A 773 34.64 -32.29 18.04
N ALA A 774 35.46 -32.95 17.22
CA ALA A 774 35.92 -32.41 15.95
C ALA A 774 34.99 -32.91 14.81
N PRO A 775 34.17 -32.05 14.19
CA PRO A 775 33.27 -32.45 13.11
C PRO A 775 34.04 -32.90 11.87
N THR A 776 33.56 -33.95 11.20
CA THR A 776 34.14 -34.45 9.94
C THR A 776 33.82 -33.52 8.78
N TYR A 777 32.54 -33.14 8.66
CA TYR A 777 32.07 -32.14 7.71
C TYR A 777 31.48 -30.99 8.52
N PRO A 778 32.30 -30.01 8.96
CA PRO A 778 31.79 -28.83 9.64
C PRO A 778 30.83 -28.05 8.75
N VAL A 779 29.74 -27.57 9.34
CA VAL A 779 28.70 -26.80 8.67
C VAL A 779 28.39 -25.58 9.53
N LEU A 780 28.28 -24.41 8.90
CA LEU A 780 27.80 -23.19 9.54
C LEU A 780 26.35 -22.96 9.11
N TRP A 781 25.40 -23.40 9.94
CA TRP A 781 24.01 -23.57 9.56
C TRP A 781 23.06 -22.49 10.07
N SER A 782 23.21 -22.08 11.34
CA SER A 782 22.28 -21.22 12.05
C SER A 782 22.93 -19.89 12.48
N HIS A 783 22.07 -18.92 12.81
CA HIS A 783 22.49 -17.69 13.46
C HIS A 783 22.31 -17.78 14.97
N ASP A 784 23.33 -17.35 15.69
CA ASP A 784 23.26 -17.04 17.12
C ASP A 784 23.88 -15.66 17.36
N ALA A 785 23.01 -14.65 17.50
CA ALA A 785 23.45 -13.27 17.64
C ALA A 785 24.31 -13.00 18.88
N LYS A 786 24.25 -13.85 19.91
CA LYS A 786 25.04 -13.65 21.15
C LYS A 786 26.48 -14.15 21.02
N SER A 787 26.67 -15.26 20.32
CA SER A 787 27.98 -15.88 20.14
C SER A 787 28.68 -15.47 18.84
N GLN A 788 27.93 -14.97 17.85
CA GLN A 788 28.44 -14.60 16.53
C GLN A 788 28.65 -13.08 16.40
N CYS A 789 29.52 -12.53 17.26
CA CYS A 789 29.83 -11.10 17.35
C CYS A 789 31.26 -10.75 16.92
N THR A 790 32.11 -11.72 16.61
CA THR A 790 33.50 -11.54 16.15
C THR A 790 33.64 -11.81 14.65
N LEU A 791 34.80 -11.51 14.04
CA LEU A 791 35.05 -11.81 12.62
C LEU A 791 35.42 -13.28 12.36
N SER A 792 35.80 -14.03 13.41
CA SER A 792 36.23 -15.43 13.35
C SER A 792 35.56 -16.29 14.43
N PHE A 793 34.92 -17.39 14.03
CA PHE A 793 34.24 -18.37 14.88
C PHE A 793 34.02 -19.69 14.11
N GLU A 794 33.84 -20.79 14.84
CA GLU A 794 33.71 -22.15 14.30
C GLU A 794 32.31 -22.44 13.72
N GLY A 795 32.20 -23.51 12.92
CA GLY A 795 30.91 -24.05 12.48
C GLY A 795 30.06 -24.56 13.66
N ASP A 796 28.75 -24.28 13.63
CA ASP A 796 27.80 -24.64 14.70
C ASP A 796 27.24 -26.07 14.55
N SER A 797 27.43 -26.69 13.38
CA SER A 797 26.81 -27.95 12.99
C SER A 797 27.79 -28.91 12.30
N GLU A 798 27.40 -30.18 12.23
CA GLU A 798 28.06 -31.23 11.46
C GLU A 798 27.11 -31.80 10.41
N GLY A 799 27.64 -32.03 9.21
CA GLY A 799 26.97 -32.76 8.15
C GLY A 799 27.29 -34.25 8.20
N HIS A 800 26.27 -35.09 8.36
CA HIS A 800 26.42 -36.54 8.25
C HIS A 800 25.93 -37.00 6.87
N PRO A 801 26.80 -37.64 6.05
CA PRO A 801 26.37 -38.22 4.77
C PRO A 801 25.18 -39.16 4.95
N ARG A 802 24.16 -38.98 4.11
CA ARG A 802 23.02 -39.88 4.05
C ARG A 802 23.45 -41.23 3.46
N LYS A 803 22.68 -42.27 3.74
CA LYS A 803 22.85 -43.59 3.12
C LYS A 803 21.85 -43.73 1.97
N GLY A 804 22.33 -44.06 0.77
CA GLY A 804 21.48 -44.40 -0.36
C GLY A 804 20.75 -45.72 -0.15
N ALA A 805 19.50 -45.84 -0.62
CA ALA A 805 18.72 -47.06 -0.51
C ALA A 805 19.16 -48.14 -1.51
N THR A 806 19.87 -47.75 -2.58
CA THR A 806 20.42 -48.64 -3.62
C THR A 806 21.88 -48.30 -3.89
N PRO A 807 22.67 -49.21 -4.49
CA PRO A 807 24.07 -48.91 -4.86
C PRO A 807 24.20 -47.66 -5.75
N LYS A 808 23.28 -47.48 -6.71
CA LYS A 808 23.25 -46.31 -7.60
C LYS A 808 22.92 -45.01 -6.85
N GLU A 809 21.99 -45.05 -5.89
CA GLU A 809 21.70 -43.89 -5.06
C GLU A 809 22.84 -43.59 -4.09
N GLN A 810 23.53 -44.60 -3.58
CA GLN A 810 24.72 -44.45 -2.74
C GLN A 810 25.87 -43.77 -3.49
N GLU A 811 26.15 -44.21 -4.72
CA GLU A 811 27.14 -43.56 -5.61
C GLU A 811 26.77 -42.08 -5.88
N LEU A 812 25.49 -41.80 -6.12
CA LEU A 812 25.00 -40.42 -6.28
C LEU A 812 25.19 -39.59 -5.00
N VAL A 813 24.99 -40.17 -3.82
CA VAL A 813 25.23 -39.47 -2.55
C VAL A 813 26.72 -39.16 -2.40
N GLU A 814 27.60 -40.12 -2.67
CA GLU A 814 29.06 -39.93 -2.59
C GLU A 814 29.54 -38.81 -3.52
N GLN A 815 29.08 -38.80 -4.77
CA GLN A 815 29.35 -37.72 -5.73
C GLN A 815 28.85 -36.36 -5.22
N LYS A 816 27.66 -36.32 -4.62
CA LYS A 816 27.10 -35.09 -4.05
C LYS A 816 27.84 -34.63 -2.80
N VAL A 817 28.28 -35.55 -1.93
CA VAL A 817 29.11 -35.24 -0.75
C VAL A 817 30.38 -34.54 -1.20
N GLU A 818 31.08 -35.11 -2.18
CA GLU A 818 32.30 -34.52 -2.74
C GLU A 818 32.01 -33.13 -3.33
N ALA A 819 30.95 -33.01 -4.15
CA ALA A 819 30.58 -31.73 -4.75
C ALA A 819 30.26 -30.64 -3.71
N VAL A 820 29.53 -30.98 -2.65
CA VAL A 820 29.20 -30.03 -1.57
C VAL A 820 30.44 -29.73 -0.73
N TRP A 821 31.28 -30.71 -0.41
CA TRP A 821 32.51 -30.49 0.35
C TRP A 821 33.53 -29.63 -0.42
N ASN A 822 33.60 -29.78 -1.74
CA ASN A 822 34.43 -28.93 -2.60
C ASN A 822 34.01 -27.45 -2.54
N SER A 823 32.77 -27.15 -2.15
CA SER A 823 32.32 -25.76 -1.93
C SER A 823 32.69 -25.19 -0.55
N ALA A 824 33.28 -25.99 0.34
CA ALA A 824 33.67 -25.52 1.67
C ALA A 824 34.74 -24.42 1.57
N SER A 825 34.55 -23.38 2.39
CA SER A 825 35.35 -22.16 2.39
C SER A 825 35.59 -21.69 3.82
N HIS A 826 36.50 -20.74 4.01
CA HIS A 826 36.58 -19.99 5.25
C HIS A 826 35.60 -18.80 5.27
N CYS A 827 35.22 -18.21 4.13
CA CYS A 827 34.34 -17.05 4.07
C CYS A 827 32.87 -17.46 3.91
N HIS A 828 31.99 -16.91 4.77
CA HIS A 828 30.55 -17.16 4.73
C HIS A 828 29.74 -15.87 4.83
N PHE A 829 28.74 -15.72 3.97
CA PHE A 829 27.88 -14.55 3.86
C PHE A 829 26.57 -14.71 4.62
N ASN A 830 26.23 -13.72 5.43
CA ASN A 830 24.97 -13.64 6.16
C ASN A 830 23.80 -13.35 5.21
N ARG A 831 23.04 -14.39 4.85
CA ARG A 831 21.95 -14.30 3.88
C ARG A 831 20.78 -13.42 4.37
N ASP A 832 20.48 -13.49 5.65
CA ASP A 832 19.24 -13.01 6.27
C ASP A 832 19.53 -12.04 7.42
N PHE A 833 20.44 -11.09 7.16
CA PHE A 833 21.07 -10.23 8.14
C PHE A 833 20.05 -9.38 8.92
N ARG A 834 19.93 -9.66 10.22
CA ARG A 834 19.14 -8.87 11.17
C ARG A 834 19.98 -7.69 11.68
N PHE A 835 19.93 -6.59 10.96
CA PHE A 835 20.67 -5.36 11.24
C PHE A 835 20.52 -4.85 12.68
N ASN A 836 19.36 -5.09 13.29
CA ASN A 836 19.06 -4.63 14.65
C ASN A 836 19.52 -5.57 15.78
N SER A 837 20.13 -6.72 15.46
CA SER A 837 20.57 -7.68 16.48
C SER A 837 21.88 -8.40 16.17
N GLN A 838 22.30 -8.43 14.91
CA GLN A 838 23.51 -9.16 14.47
C GLN A 838 24.62 -8.18 14.13
N SER A 839 25.86 -8.60 14.36
CA SER A 839 27.06 -7.77 14.22
C SER A 839 27.78 -7.95 12.89
N THR A 840 27.78 -9.16 12.30
CA THR A 840 28.60 -9.45 11.11
C THR A 840 27.78 -9.79 9.86
N SER A 841 28.23 -9.25 8.73
CA SER A 841 27.63 -9.46 7.41
C SER A 841 28.30 -10.59 6.63
N MET A 842 29.59 -10.83 6.90
CA MET A 842 30.34 -12.01 6.49
C MET A 842 31.21 -12.49 7.64
N GLN A 843 31.58 -13.76 7.60
CA GLN A 843 32.25 -14.46 8.68
C GLN A 843 33.41 -15.29 8.15
N PHE A 844 34.49 -15.41 8.94
CA PHE A 844 35.59 -16.35 8.70
C PHE A 844 35.50 -17.59 9.62
N THR A 845 35.63 -18.80 9.08
CA THR A 845 35.81 -20.03 9.89
C THR A 845 37.28 -20.48 9.86
N PRO A 846 37.93 -20.77 11.00
CA PRO A 846 39.33 -21.21 11.01
C PRO A 846 39.60 -22.47 10.17
N ARG A 847 38.63 -23.38 10.11
CA ARG A 847 38.63 -24.56 9.24
C ARG A 847 37.70 -24.36 8.05
N LYS A 848 38.01 -25.00 6.92
CA LYS A 848 37.09 -25.05 5.78
C LYS A 848 35.76 -25.64 6.23
N THR A 849 34.68 -24.90 6.01
CA THR A 849 33.34 -25.20 6.51
C THR A 849 32.34 -25.10 5.37
N ILE A 850 31.29 -25.93 5.39
CA ILE A 850 30.18 -25.82 4.44
C ILE A 850 29.22 -24.74 4.94
N GLY A 851 28.94 -23.75 4.09
CA GLY A 851 27.94 -22.72 4.37
C GLY A 851 26.52 -23.24 4.21
N GLY A 852 25.72 -23.13 5.27
CA GLY A 852 24.35 -23.60 5.34
C GLY A 852 23.28 -22.58 4.93
N ARG A 853 22.13 -22.65 5.61
CA ARG A 853 20.95 -21.81 5.30
C ARG A 853 21.19 -20.33 5.61
N ALA A 854 21.74 -20.06 6.78
CA ALA A 854 22.01 -18.71 7.28
C ALA A 854 23.26 -18.08 6.66
N TRP A 855 24.26 -18.91 6.37
CA TRP A 855 25.61 -18.51 6.00
C TRP A 855 26.01 -19.17 4.67
N LEU A 856 25.92 -18.45 3.55
CA LEU A 856 26.32 -18.97 2.24
C LEU A 856 27.83 -18.85 2.05
N SER A 857 28.54 -19.94 1.76
CA SER A 857 29.99 -19.87 1.51
C SER A 857 30.32 -19.06 0.26
N ILE A 858 31.43 -18.33 0.32
CA ILE A 858 32.06 -17.66 -0.82
C ILE A 858 33.52 -18.11 -0.87
N ARG A 859 33.84 -19.01 -1.80
CA ARG A 859 35.19 -19.55 -1.97
C ARG A 859 36.02 -18.65 -2.89
N LEU A 860 37.16 -18.17 -2.40
CA LEU A 860 38.15 -17.43 -3.20
C LEU A 860 39.40 -18.29 -3.44
N GLU A 861 40.35 -17.77 -4.23
CA GLU A 861 41.59 -18.48 -4.58
C GLU A 861 42.45 -18.84 -3.37
N SER A 862 42.49 -17.98 -2.35
CA SER A 862 43.27 -18.22 -1.13
C SER A 862 42.54 -17.72 0.13
N ALA A 863 42.92 -18.29 1.28
CA ALA A 863 42.41 -17.87 2.57
C ALA A 863 42.74 -16.40 2.90
N GLU A 864 43.82 -15.85 2.32
CA GLU A 864 44.20 -14.44 2.48
C GLU A 864 43.17 -13.51 1.80
N HIS A 865 42.70 -13.86 0.60
CA HIS A 865 41.62 -13.13 -0.06
C HIS A 865 40.29 -13.28 0.70
N GLU A 866 40.01 -14.46 1.23
CA GLU A 866 38.83 -14.69 2.08
C GLU A 866 38.86 -13.83 3.36
N LYS A 867 40.01 -13.72 4.04
CA LYS A 867 40.21 -12.79 5.17
C LYS A 867 39.98 -11.34 4.77
N ALA A 868 40.56 -10.89 3.66
CA ALA A 868 40.40 -9.52 3.18
C ALA A 868 38.94 -9.19 2.84
N LEU A 869 38.19 -10.14 2.26
CA LEU A 869 36.78 -9.97 1.94
C LEU A 869 35.92 -9.90 3.21
N VAL A 870 36.14 -10.80 4.18
CA VAL A 870 35.45 -10.77 5.48
C VAL A 870 35.72 -9.45 6.19
N LEU A 871 36.96 -8.96 6.15
CA LEU A 871 37.32 -7.68 6.74
C LEU A 871 36.57 -6.51 6.07
N TRP A 872 36.59 -6.43 4.74
CA TRP A 872 35.85 -5.41 3.98
C TRP A 872 34.36 -5.42 4.30
N ALA A 873 33.73 -6.59 4.27
CA ALA A 873 32.29 -6.73 4.43
C ALA A 873 31.79 -6.26 5.80
N ASN A 874 32.65 -6.23 6.82
CA ASN A 874 32.33 -5.77 8.17
C ASN A 874 32.80 -4.34 8.48
N THR A 875 33.40 -3.64 7.50
CA THR A 875 33.55 -2.18 7.55
C THR A 875 32.20 -1.50 7.34
N SER A 876 32.07 -0.23 7.75
CA SER A 876 30.85 0.56 7.51
C SER A 876 30.53 0.75 6.03
N MET A 877 31.54 0.78 5.15
CA MET A 877 31.33 0.81 3.69
C MET A 877 30.85 -0.53 3.14
N GLY A 878 31.38 -1.65 3.63
CA GLY A 878 30.88 -2.99 3.27
C GLY A 878 29.44 -3.20 3.75
N LEU A 879 29.12 -2.77 4.97
CA LEU A 879 27.78 -2.82 5.54
C LEU A 879 26.79 -1.92 4.79
N LEU A 880 27.22 -0.74 4.33
CA LEU A 880 26.44 0.12 3.43
C LEU A 880 26.05 -0.63 2.14
N LEU A 881 27.00 -1.31 1.49
CA LEU A 881 26.72 -2.06 0.25
C LEU A 881 25.78 -3.24 0.49
N HIS A 882 25.97 -3.97 1.60
CA HIS A 882 25.05 -5.03 1.99
C HIS A 882 23.63 -4.49 2.17
N TRP A 883 23.45 -3.45 2.98
CA TRP A 883 22.14 -2.83 3.25
C TRP A 883 21.49 -2.26 1.99
N TRP A 884 22.28 -1.62 1.12
CA TRP A 884 21.83 -1.09 -0.17
C TRP A 884 21.26 -2.19 -1.06
N HIS A 885 21.98 -3.31 -1.18
CA HIS A 885 21.62 -4.43 -2.06
C HIS A 885 20.51 -5.33 -1.50
N ALA A 886 20.30 -5.30 -0.18
CA ALA A 886 19.34 -6.18 0.48
C ALA A 886 17.87 -5.83 0.20
N ASN A 887 17.04 -6.88 0.07
CA ASN A 887 15.60 -6.75 0.17
C ASN A 887 15.18 -6.45 1.61
N LYS A 888 14.48 -5.32 1.81
CA LYS A 888 14.11 -4.75 3.12
C LYS A 888 12.63 -4.92 3.45
N GLN A 889 12.05 -6.06 3.04
CA GLN A 889 10.63 -6.41 3.24
C GLN A 889 10.21 -6.38 4.72
N GLN A 890 11.12 -6.73 5.64
CA GLN A 890 10.84 -6.85 7.08
C GLN A 890 11.55 -5.74 7.86
N SER A 891 11.01 -5.37 9.02
CA SER A 891 11.66 -4.39 9.91
C SER A 891 13.01 -4.91 10.45
N GLY A 892 14.05 -4.06 10.40
CA GLY A 892 15.38 -4.34 10.95
C GLY A 892 16.13 -5.52 10.31
N ARG A 893 15.73 -5.96 9.11
CA ARG A 893 16.31 -7.14 8.45
C ARG A 893 16.42 -6.95 6.94
N GLY A 894 17.58 -7.31 6.41
CA GLY A 894 17.85 -7.46 4.99
C GLY A 894 17.95 -8.92 4.58
N SER A 895 17.55 -9.26 3.36
CA SER A 895 17.76 -10.59 2.79
C SER A 895 18.39 -10.47 1.40
N ILE A 896 19.47 -11.23 1.17
CA ILE A 896 20.15 -11.37 -0.12
C ILE A 896 20.28 -12.87 -0.40
N GLY A 897 19.44 -13.38 -1.30
CA GLY A 897 19.47 -14.77 -1.73
C GLY A 897 20.74 -15.14 -2.52
N LYS A 898 20.87 -16.43 -2.87
CA LYS A 898 22.03 -16.94 -3.62
C LYS A 898 22.24 -16.22 -4.96
N LEU A 899 21.17 -15.96 -5.72
CA LEU A 899 21.25 -15.29 -7.02
C LEU A 899 21.70 -13.83 -6.89
N PRO A 900 21.06 -12.96 -6.08
CA PRO A 900 21.46 -11.57 -5.96
C PRO A 900 22.82 -11.43 -5.28
N LEU A 901 23.25 -12.40 -4.46
CA LEU A 901 24.61 -12.46 -3.93
C LEU A 901 25.65 -12.49 -5.05
N GLN A 902 25.40 -13.15 -6.19
CA GLN A 902 26.31 -13.14 -7.34
C GLN A 902 26.66 -11.73 -7.80
N THR A 903 25.66 -10.84 -7.78
CA THR A 903 25.75 -9.45 -8.24
C THR A 903 26.04 -8.46 -7.11
N LEU A 904 26.23 -8.92 -5.87
CA LEU A 904 26.52 -8.03 -4.74
C LEU A 904 27.86 -7.32 -5.01
N PRO A 905 27.89 -5.97 -5.08
CA PRO A 905 29.13 -5.23 -5.21
C PRO A 905 29.97 -5.35 -3.93
N VAL A 906 31.25 -5.65 -4.09
CA VAL A 906 32.24 -5.75 -3.02
C VAL A 906 33.57 -5.16 -3.48
N LEU A 907 34.46 -4.84 -2.54
CA LEU A 907 35.85 -4.53 -2.89
C LEU A 907 36.43 -5.72 -3.65
N ASP A 908 37.04 -5.46 -4.80
CA ASP A 908 37.78 -6.47 -5.53
C ASP A 908 39.11 -6.74 -4.80
N VAL A 909 39.06 -7.71 -3.88
CA VAL A 909 40.22 -8.12 -3.10
C VAL A 909 41.30 -8.78 -3.95
N THR A 910 40.96 -9.28 -5.14
CA THR A 910 41.91 -9.90 -6.08
C THR A 910 42.73 -8.86 -6.85
N ALA A 911 42.22 -7.63 -6.92
CA ALA A 911 42.92 -6.48 -7.49
C ALA A 911 43.81 -5.73 -6.47
N LEU A 912 43.84 -6.16 -5.20
CA LEU A 912 44.72 -5.55 -4.21
C LEU A 912 46.18 -5.89 -4.50
N THR A 913 47.06 -4.90 -4.35
CA THR A 913 48.50 -5.17 -4.43
C THR A 913 48.92 -6.12 -3.30
N PRO A 914 50.01 -6.90 -3.47
CA PRO A 914 50.50 -7.80 -2.42
C PRO A 914 50.71 -7.10 -1.07
N LYS A 915 51.12 -5.83 -1.09
CA LYS A 915 51.25 -4.99 0.10
C LYS A 915 49.91 -4.70 0.76
N GLN A 916 48.90 -4.30 -0.01
CA GLN A 916 47.54 -4.02 0.50
C GLN A 916 46.88 -5.30 1.04
N LEU A 917 47.01 -6.43 0.32
CA LEU A 917 46.50 -7.72 0.78
C LEU A 917 47.17 -8.14 2.09
N GLY A 918 48.50 -8.04 2.18
CA GLY A 918 49.23 -8.33 3.41
C GLY A 918 48.82 -7.43 4.58
N GLN A 919 48.51 -6.15 4.33
CA GLN A 919 47.98 -5.23 5.34
C GLN A 919 46.56 -5.62 5.77
N ALA A 920 45.70 -6.05 4.85
CA ALA A 920 44.35 -6.53 5.16
C ALA A 920 44.39 -7.82 5.98
N VAL A 921 45.23 -8.79 5.62
CA VAL A 921 45.39 -10.05 6.39
C VAL A 921 45.89 -9.76 7.81
N LYS A 922 46.93 -8.93 7.95
CA LYS A 922 47.44 -8.53 9.26
C LYS A 922 46.36 -7.86 10.11
N LEU A 923 45.59 -6.94 9.52
CA LEU A 923 44.51 -6.26 10.23
C LEU A 923 43.39 -7.24 10.61
N PHE A 924 43.05 -8.20 9.75
CA PHE A 924 42.09 -9.25 10.08
C PHE A 924 42.55 -10.05 11.31
N ASP A 925 43.79 -10.51 11.33
CA ASP A 925 44.34 -11.33 12.42
C ASP A 925 44.38 -10.58 13.77
N GLU A 926 44.58 -9.26 13.75
CA GLU A 926 44.55 -8.43 14.95
C GLU A 926 43.12 -8.12 15.45
N MET A 927 42.12 -8.18 14.56
CA MET A 927 40.73 -7.83 14.86
C MET A 927 39.82 -9.05 15.03
N SER A 928 40.30 -10.26 14.71
CA SER A 928 39.46 -11.44 14.48
C SER A 928 38.58 -11.82 15.66
N ASP A 929 39.10 -11.63 16.88
CA ASP A 929 38.51 -12.09 18.13
C ASP A 929 37.85 -10.95 18.93
N ARG A 930 37.82 -9.73 18.36
CA ARG A 930 37.21 -8.57 19.00
C ARG A 930 35.72 -8.54 18.71
N GLU A 931 34.92 -8.35 19.75
CA GLU A 931 33.47 -8.26 19.63
C GLU A 931 33.06 -6.96 18.94
N LEU A 932 32.22 -7.08 17.93
CA LEU A 932 31.57 -5.99 17.21
C LEU A 932 30.13 -5.84 17.71
N LEU A 933 29.64 -4.61 17.74
CA LEU A 933 28.24 -4.32 18.05
C LEU A 933 27.34 -4.58 16.83
N PRO A 934 26.04 -4.83 17.06
CA PRO A 934 25.06 -4.94 15.99
C PRO A 934 25.05 -3.73 15.03
N LEU A 935 24.64 -3.91 13.77
CA LEU A 935 24.69 -2.84 12.76
C LEU A 935 23.93 -1.57 13.16
N HIS A 936 22.79 -1.68 13.85
CA HIS A 936 22.05 -0.49 14.32
C HIS A 936 22.81 0.40 15.32
N GLU A 937 23.91 -0.11 15.90
CA GLU A 937 24.81 0.60 16.82
C GLU A 937 26.17 0.90 16.18
N VAL A 938 26.25 0.87 14.84
CA VAL A 938 27.51 1.11 14.10
C VAL A 938 28.17 2.45 14.43
N ASP A 939 27.41 3.46 14.86
CA ASP A 939 27.92 4.76 15.30
C ASP A 939 28.51 4.75 16.72
N LYS A 940 28.23 3.71 17.51
CA LYS A 940 28.69 3.53 18.90
C LYS A 940 29.72 2.41 19.04
N ASP A 941 30.09 1.75 17.94
CA ASP A 941 30.99 0.59 17.94
C ASP A 941 32.47 1.03 17.85
N PRO A 942 33.23 1.04 18.96
CA PRO A 942 34.63 1.47 18.94
C PRO A 942 35.53 0.50 18.17
N VAL A 943 35.18 -0.79 18.14
CA VAL A 943 35.96 -1.82 17.42
C VAL A 943 35.76 -1.64 15.92
N ARG A 944 34.53 -1.40 15.46
CA ARG A 944 34.25 -1.10 14.05
C ARG A 944 34.80 0.25 13.62
N GLN A 945 34.80 1.25 14.50
CA GLN A 945 35.47 2.52 14.22
C GLN A 945 36.97 2.31 13.96
N GLU A 946 37.66 1.57 14.82
CA GLU A 946 39.08 1.27 14.64
C GLU A 946 39.32 0.46 13.35
N LEU A 947 38.46 -0.54 13.08
CA LEU A 947 38.49 -1.31 11.83
C LEU A 947 38.38 -0.40 10.61
N ASP A 948 37.37 0.47 10.58
CA ASP A 948 37.12 1.41 9.49
C ASP A 948 38.32 2.32 9.23
N GLU A 949 38.86 2.94 10.28
CA GLU A 949 40.00 3.87 10.18
C GLU A 949 41.25 3.16 9.67
N ARG A 950 41.57 1.99 10.23
CA ARG A 950 42.76 1.23 9.87
C ARG A 950 42.64 0.64 8.46
N PHE A 951 41.47 0.11 8.10
CA PHE A 951 41.23 -0.42 6.75
C PHE A 951 41.28 0.68 5.70
N ALA A 952 40.56 1.78 5.92
CA ALA A 952 40.50 2.90 4.99
C ALA A 952 41.89 3.52 4.78
N ARG A 953 42.69 3.68 5.83
CA ARG A 953 44.04 4.24 5.74
C ARG A 953 45.06 3.26 5.17
N ALA A 954 45.17 2.06 5.75
CA ALA A 954 46.27 1.15 5.46
C ALA A 954 46.04 0.34 4.17
N VAL A 955 44.80 -0.04 3.87
CA VAL A 955 44.47 -0.88 2.71
C VAL A 955 44.04 -0.01 1.53
N LEU A 956 43.11 0.92 1.74
CA LEU A 956 42.55 1.74 0.64
C LEU A 956 43.31 3.04 0.38
N GLY A 957 44.10 3.54 1.34
CA GLY A 957 44.86 4.78 1.19
C GLY A 957 44.03 6.06 1.28
N LEU A 958 42.91 6.05 2.00
CA LEU A 958 42.08 7.25 2.19
C LEU A 958 42.81 8.32 3.02
N PRO A 959 42.65 9.62 2.67
CA PRO A 959 43.29 10.71 3.37
C PRO A 959 42.68 10.97 4.76
N MET A 960 43.52 11.43 5.71
CA MET A 960 43.14 11.65 7.12
C MET A 960 41.90 12.53 7.35
N PRO A 961 41.62 13.60 6.59
CA PRO A 961 40.40 14.40 6.79
C PRO A 961 39.09 13.60 6.67
N ILE A 962 39.09 12.49 5.93
CA ILE A 962 37.91 11.60 5.83
C ILE A 962 37.70 10.82 7.14
N LEU A 963 38.80 10.48 7.81
CA LEU A 963 38.89 9.57 8.94
C LEU A 963 38.93 10.31 10.29
N ALA A 964 39.10 11.64 10.27
CA ALA A 964 39.12 12.46 11.47
C ALA A 964 37.77 12.43 12.20
N ALA A 965 37.79 12.70 13.50
CA ALA A 965 36.56 12.87 14.29
C ALA A 965 35.68 13.97 13.68
N GLY A 966 34.39 13.70 13.55
CA GLY A 966 33.41 14.51 12.82
C GLY A 966 33.52 14.42 11.29
N GLY A 967 34.42 13.59 10.76
CA GLY A 967 34.67 13.43 9.33
C GLY A 967 33.59 12.63 8.59
N PRO A 968 33.68 12.59 7.23
CA PRO A 968 32.73 11.87 6.38
C PRO A 968 32.45 10.40 6.76
N LEU A 969 33.46 9.65 7.24
CA LEU A 969 33.27 8.24 7.60
C LEU A 969 32.50 8.07 8.91
N GLU A 970 32.71 8.95 9.89
CA GLU A 970 31.90 8.97 11.11
C GLU A 970 30.46 9.40 10.81
N LEU A 971 30.29 10.42 9.96
CA LEU A 971 28.96 10.85 9.52
C LEU A 971 28.20 9.73 8.78
N LEU A 972 28.89 8.92 7.97
CA LEU A 972 28.31 7.73 7.35
C LEU A 972 27.76 6.77 8.40
N ARG A 973 28.54 6.45 9.45
CA ARG A 973 28.12 5.57 10.55
C ARG A 973 26.89 6.13 11.26
N MET A 974 26.92 7.41 11.63
CA MET A 974 25.79 8.07 12.29
C MET A 974 24.51 8.02 11.46
N LYS A 975 24.61 8.21 10.14
CA LYS A 975 23.46 8.12 9.23
C LYS A 975 22.95 6.69 9.09
N LEU A 976 23.82 5.72 8.87
CA LEU A 976 23.46 4.29 8.82
C LEU A 976 22.77 3.83 10.10
N ALA A 977 23.34 4.17 11.26
CA ALA A 977 22.77 3.80 12.55
C ALA A 977 21.36 4.38 12.75
N ARG A 978 21.02 5.52 12.11
CA ARG A 978 19.71 6.17 12.20
C ARG A 978 18.69 5.69 11.17
N GLU A 979 19.09 4.87 10.20
CA GLU A 979 18.16 4.38 9.18
C GLU A 979 17.06 3.51 9.81
N PRO A 980 15.77 3.84 9.58
CA PRO A 980 14.65 3.05 10.10
C PRO A 980 14.69 1.57 9.68
N SER A 981 15.15 1.30 8.45
CA SER A 981 15.29 -0.07 7.95
C SER A 981 16.40 -0.87 8.62
N ILE A 982 17.35 -0.21 9.28
CA ILE A 982 18.43 -0.81 10.08
C ILE A 982 17.99 -0.98 11.54
N ARG A 983 17.51 0.10 12.19
CA ARG A 983 17.09 0.06 13.61
C ARG A 983 15.89 -0.86 13.85
N GLY A 984 14.91 -0.82 12.95
CA GLY A 984 13.58 -1.34 13.23
C GLY A 984 12.99 -0.70 14.49
N HIS A 985 12.43 -1.49 15.39
CA HIS A 985 11.83 -1.05 16.66
C HIS A 985 12.85 -0.79 17.80
N LYS A 986 14.16 -0.84 17.53
CA LYS A 986 15.20 -0.61 18.54
C LYS A 986 15.50 0.88 18.68
N SER A 987 15.58 1.35 19.94
CA SER A 987 15.81 2.75 20.33
C SER A 987 17.25 3.21 20.15
#